data_AF-A0A4R2QVZ7-F1
#
_entry.id   AF-A0A4R2QVZ7-F1
#
_cell.length_a   1.000
_cell.length_b   1.000
_cell.length_c   1.000
_cell.angle_alpha   90.00
_cell.angle_beta   90.00
_cell.angle_gamma   90.00
#
_symmetry.space_group_name_H-M   'P 1'
#
loop_
_entity.id
_entity.type
_entity.pdbx_description
1 polymer ?
#
loop_
_entity_poly.entity_id
_entity_poly.type
_entity_poly.pdbx_seq_one_letter_code
_entity_poly.pdbx_strand_id
1 'polypeptide(L)'
;MAKRVLVVTSCTGEKKYKPHNQLLFDDLQNPNIKDQKEQALAGYKTEAVELYTGGQHVDLMKGVSAYRAAGLDVDIAILSAGYGVLHEKQSIYPYEVTFNDMTGNTIQSWSKQLAITETMQERIENYDLIFFLLGDKYLQSIEWPLKIRDNQKLIFFAGESSKKRIQFQKGHHMMAIGTKEAKEFGSGLIRIKGHLFSQLLTFLMEHPDVSWDHIYDQPELARTAILELNAFNNQLAIFESPTVDNLLPFSTYCPPFDVEEDLIARNYQTEFKFFIPENDDRVDPNYVFENDYSDSRRDRLLGDRYAHELYNNNPNYDGVLISKTNIDKATQRKRQLISEMGIRNFLRLPENTPIMGDCGAFSYIEQDAPPYTTQQVLDYYHELGYDYGVSVDHLIVGPWERDEQARQHRYRLTLDNAREFIQMHAAGNYNFTPVGIAQGWDPDSFANAVAELKVMGYQHFAIGGLAREKSEKIFEILKKIAPLMDNPNFRMHLFGVARDEEIMKSFHKLGVTSFDSASPLRRAWLGTGHNFHALDGTHYTAIRIPEAKETAGRVKKQIAEHGGVFEEFKQLETVALKYLREYDAGQRDLDSTLEAILAYDTLLGENRDVHRELYRKVLEERPWEACGCQICQTVGIDVIIFRGNNRNRRRGFHNTYVYYERLKRVKAELFGN
;
A
#
# COMPACT_ATOMS: atom_id res chain seq x y z
N MET A 1 -27.95 26.97 -0.89
CA MET A 1 -28.76 25.94 -0.22
C MET A 1 -27.99 25.50 1.00
N ALA A 2 -28.65 25.30 2.14
CA ALA A 2 -27.96 24.82 3.35
C ALA A 2 -27.36 23.43 3.10
N LYS A 3 -26.16 23.18 3.64
CA LYS A 3 -25.47 21.89 3.52
C LYS A 3 -26.30 20.79 4.15
N ARG A 4 -26.39 19.65 3.46
CA ARG A 4 -27.04 18.45 4.01
C ARG A 4 -26.06 17.67 4.87
N VAL A 5 -26.48 17.35 6.10
CA VAL A 5 -25.64 16.69 7.09
C VAL A 5 -26.17 15.30 7.40
N LEU A 6 -25.28 14.30 7.29
CA LEU A 6 -25.54 12.93 7.69
C LEU A 6 -24.68 12.54 8.88
N VAL A 7 -25.28 11.89 9.87
CA VAL A 7 -24.58 11.33 11.02
C VAL A 7 -24.72 9.81 11.00
N VAL A 8 -23.61 9.12 10.87
CA VAL A 8 -23.51 7.66 10.89
C VAL A 8 -23.06 7.22 12.28
N THR A 9 -23.93 6.53 13.01
CA THR A 9 -23.64 6.00 14.35
C THR A 9 -23.72 4.47 14.36
N SER A 10 -23.08 3.81 15.32
CA SER A 10 -23.14 2.35 15.47
C SER A 10 -24.37 1.92 16.27
N CYS A 11 -24.92 0.74 15.97
CA CYS A 11 -25.89 0.09 16.84
C CYS A 11 -25.32 -0.17 18.25
N THR A 12 -26.21 -0.26 19.26
CA THR A 12 -25.81 -0.55 20.64
C THR A 12 -26.21 -1.95 21.08
N GLY A 13 -25.40 -2.55 21.95
CA GLY A 13 -25.73 -3.84 22.59
C GLY A 13 -27.00 -3.73 23.44
N GLU A 14 -27.14 -2.64 24.19
CA GLU A 14 -28.36 -2.32 24.94
C GLU A 14 -29.50 -1.94 23.99
N LYS A 15 -30.64 -2.61 24.17
CA LYS A 15 -31.85 -2.44 23.38
C LYS A 15 -33.07 -2.40 24.30
N LYS A 16 -34.12 -1.70 23.87
CA LYS A 16 -35.40 -1.51 24.55
C LYS A 16 -36.09 -2.83 24.89
N TYR A 17 -35.99 -3.81 23.98
CA TYR A 17 -36.56 -5.14 24.16
C TYR A 17 -35.44 -6.19 24.15
N LYS A 18 -35.47 -7.14 25.09
CA LYS A 18 -34.55 -8.29 25.19
C LYS A 18 -35.32 -9.60 25.41
N PRO A 19 -36.16 -10.03 24.46
CA PRO A 19 -36.91 -11.28 24.59
C PRO A 19 -35.95 -12.48 24.57
N HIS A 20 -36.29 -13.55 25.28
CA HIS A 20 -35.44 -14.76 25.36
C HIS A 20 -35.17 -15.42 24.00
N ASN A 21 -36.04 -15.22 23.02
CA ASN A 21 -35.94 -15.72 21.65
C ASN A 21 -35.46 -14.66 20.64
N GLN A 22 -34.76 -13.61 21.08
CA GLN A 22 -34.15 -12.62 20.19
C GLN A 22 -33.19 -13.28 19.17
N LEU A 23 -33.02 -12.64 18.02
CA LEU A 23 -32.17 -13.15 16.94
C LEU A 23 -30.70 -13.18 17.37
N LEU A 24 -30.03 -14.31 17.18
CA LEU A 24 -28.60 -14.47 17.37
C LEU A 24 -27.86 -14.39 16.02
N PHE A 25 -26.52 -14.41 16.07
CA PHE A 25 -25.69 -14.34 14.86
C PHE A 25 -26.02 -15.45 13.85
N ASP A 26 -26.05 -16.70 14.31
CA ASP A 26 -26.35 -17.86 13.46
C ASP A 26 -27.76 -17.78 12.83
N ASP A 27 -28.71 -17.15 13.53
CA ASP A 27 -30.08 -16.95 13.01
C ASP A 27 -30.09 -15.96 11.85
N LEU A 28 -29.30 -14.89 11.95
CA LEU A 28 -29.23 -13.82 10.95
C LEU A 28 -28.51 -14.26 9.68
N GLN A 29 -27.60 -15.23 9.77
CA GLN A 29 -26.88 -15.78 8.62
C GLN A 29 -27.78 -16.62 7.69
N ASN A 30 -28.91 -17.12 8.17
CA ASN A 30 -29.84 -17.93 7.39
C ASN A 30 -31.16 -17.17 7.16
N PRO A 31 -31.43 -16.68 5.93
CA PRO A 31 -32.62 -15.88 5.63
C PRO A 31 -33.94 -16.55 6.04
N ASN A 32 -34.07 -17.86 5.85
CA ASN A 32 -35.30 -18.57 6.19
C ASN A 32 -35.52 -18.64 7.72
N ILE A 33 -34.44 -18.85 8.49
CA ILE A 33 -34.51 -18.88 9.96
C ILE A 33 -34.78 -17.48 10.50
N LYS A 34 -34.10 -16.47 9.94
CA LYS A 34 -34.31 -15.06 10.26
C LYS A 34 -35.79 -14.68 10.10
N ASP A 35 -36.38 -14.93 8.93
CA ASP A 35 -37.77 -14.55 8.65
C ASP A 35 -38.76 -15.23 9.61
N GLN A 36 -38.57 -16.52 9.91
CA GLN A 36 -39.40 -17.25 10.86
C GLN A 36 -39.29 -16.68 12.28
N LYS A 37 -38.08 -16.37 12.75
CA LYS A 37 -37.86 -15.80 14.08
C LYS A 37 -38.34 -14.35 14.17
N GLU A 38 -38.20 -13.56 13.12
CA GLU A 38 -38.76 -12.21 13.04
C GLU A 38 -40.30 -12.22 13.16
N GLN A 39 -40.97 -13.16 12.51
CA GLN A 39 -42.43 -13.33 12.67
C GLN A 39 -42.82 -13.66 14.12
N ALA A 40 -42.04 -14.52 14.80
CA ALA A 40 -42.24 -14.82 16.22
C ALA A 40 -41.96 -13.61 17.15
N LEU A 41 -41.23 -12.61 16.66
CA LEU A 41 -40.88 -11.38 17.37
C LEU A 41 -41.76 -10.18 16.95
N ALA A 42 -42.84 -10.39 16.20
CA ALA A 42 -43.72 -9.32 15.69
C ALA A 42 -44.14 -8.28 16.74
N GLY A 43 -44.41 -8.72 17.98
CA GLY A 43 -44.80 -7.83 19.08
C GLY A 43 -43.68 -6.90 19.60
N TYR A 44 -42.43 -7.11 19.19
CA TYR A 44 -41.27 -6.31 19.60
C TYR A 44 -40.67 -5.48 18.45
N LYS A 45 -41.31 -5.48 17.28
CA LYS A 45 -40.88 -4.67 16.13
C LYS A 45 -41.02 -3.20 16.45
N THR A 46 -39.95 -2.43 16.26
CA THR A 46 -39.94 -0.98 16.52
C THR A 46 -38.95 -0.30 15.58
N GLU A 47 -38.98 1.03 15.50
CA GLU A 47 -38.03 1.79 14.70
C GLU A 47 -36.61 1.66 15.26
N ALA A 48 -35.60 1.67 14.39
CA ALA A 48 -34.20 1.53 14.79
C ALA A 48 -33.79 2.59 15.83
N VAL A 49 -34.26 3.83 15.68
CA VAL A 49 -34.01 4.93 16.62
C VAL A 49 -34.59 4.68 18.03
N GLU A 50 -35.69 3.93 18.13
CA GLU A 50 -36.32 3.57 19.40
C GLU A 50 -35.78 2.26 20.00
N LEU A 51 -35.27 1.36 19.15
CA LEU A 51 -34.77 0.06 19.63
C LEU A 51 -33.51 0.22 20.45
N TYR A 52 -32.54 1.02 19.98
CA TYR A 52 -31.24 1.15 20.63
C TYR A 52 -31.31 2.06 21.85
N THR A 53 -30.73 1.61 22.97
CA THR A 53 -30.78 2.34 24.25
C THR A 53 -29.41 2.49 24.91
N GLY A 54 -28.33 2.11 24.23
CA GLY A 54 -26.99 2.26 24.78
C GLY A 54 -26.54 3.71 24.85
N GLY A 55 -25.63 4.01 25.78
CA GLY A 55 -25.30 5.40 26.12
C GLY A 55 -24.81 6.29 24.97
N GLN A 56 -24.08 5.76 23.97
CA GLN A 56 -23.71 6.56 22.77
C GLN A 56 -24.95 7.03 22.00
N HIS A 57 -25.90 6.12 21.79
CA HIS A 57 -27.14 6.39 21.05
C HIS A 57 -28.02 7.38 21.82
N VAL A 58 -28.19 7.16 23.13
CA VAL A 58 -29.00 8.03 23.98
C VAL A 58 -28.43 9.45 24.02
N ASP A 59 -27.12 9.61 24.21
CA ASP A 59 -26.48 10.93 24.26
C ASP A 59 -26.56 11.65 22.91
N LEU A 60 -26.35 10.93 21.80
CA LEU A 60 -26.51 11.48 20.45
C LEU A 60 -27.96 11.95 20.22
N MET A 61 -28.94 11.09 20.47
CA MET A 61 -30.35 11.38 20.19
C MET A 61 -30.92 12.49 21.07
N LYS A 62 -30.36 12.72 22.27
CA LYS A 62 -30.69 13.89 23.09
C LYS A 62 -30.39 15.19 22.35
N GLY A 63 -29.19 15.31 21.78
CA GLY A 63 -28.79 16.49 20.98
C GLY A 63 -29.61 16.63 19.71
N VAL A 64 -29.78 15.53 18.96
CA VAL A 64 -30.54 15.51 17.70
C VAL A 64 -32.00 15.92 17.92
N SER A 65 -32.63 15.43 18.98
CA SER A 65 -34.03 15.76 19.30
C SER A 65 -34.20 17.24 19.65
N ALA A 66 -33.27 17.82 20.42
CA ALA A 66 -33.26 19.24 20.74
C ALA A 66 -33.04 20.11 19.49
N TYR A 67 -32.10 19.70 18.64
CA TYR A 67 -31.77 20.38 17.38
C TYR A 67 -32.97 20.40 16.41
N ARG A 68 -33.66 19.26 16.28
CA ARG A 68 -34.89 19.15 15.49
C ARG A 68 -36.06 19.94 16.08
N ALA A 69 -36.19 19.99 17.40
CA ALA A 69 -37.20 20.81 18.07
C ALA A 69 -37.00 22.31 17.83
N ALA A 70 -35.76 22.76 17.56
CA ALA A 70 -35.43 24.12 17.17
C ALA A 70 -35.71 24.42 15.67
N GLY A 71 -36.24 23.45 14.91
CA GLY A 71 -36.57 23.61 13.49
C GLY A 71 -35.37 23.43 12.55
N LEU A 72 -34.24 22.93 13.05
CA LEU A 72 -33.06 22.59 12.27
C LEU A 72 -33.03 21.10 11.97
N ASP A 73 -32.30 20.65 10.96
CA ASP A 73 -32.33 19.25 10.54
C ASP A 73 -30.95 18.62 10.39
N VAL A 74 -30.89 17.33 10.72
CA VAL A 74 -29.73 16.44 10.56
C VAL A 74 -30.26 15.03 10.38
N ASP A 75 -29.74 14.32 9.38
CA ASP A 75 -30.16 12.96 9.08
C ASP A 75 -29.32 11.93 9.83
N ILE A 76 -29.94 10.85 10.30
CA ILE A 76 -29.27 9.76 11.03
C ILE A 76 -29.25 8.48 10.18
N ALA A 77 -28.09 7.82 10.15
CA ALA A 77 -27.91 6.44 9.72
C ALA A 77 -27.33 5.61 10.86
N ILE A 78 -27.84 4.39 11.02
CA ILE A 78 -27.37 3.47 12.07
C ILE A 78 -26.72 2.26 11.42
N LEU A 79 -25.42 2.08 11.66
CA LEU A 79 -24.66 0.92 11.21
C LEU A 79 -24.88 -0.24 12.19
N SER A 80 -25.67 -1.22 11.74
CA SER A 80 -26.12 -2.38 12.51
C SER A 80 -25.35 -3.64 12.14
N ALA A 81 -24.82 -4.32 13.16
CA ALA A 81 -24.19 -5.64 13.00
C ALA A 81 -25.20 -6.76 12.63
N GLY A 82 -26.52 -6.51 12.69
CA GLY A 82 -27.54 -7.49 12.31
C GLY A 82 -28.30 -7.15 11.02
N TYR A 83 -28.37 -5.88 10.65
CA TYR A 83 -29.21 -5.40 9.56
C TYR A 83 -28.49 -4.48 8.56
N GLY A 84 -27.17 -4.29 8.67
CA GLY A 84 -26.42 -3.42 7.77
C GLY A 84 -26.66 -1.93 8.07
N VAL A 85 -26.78 -1.09 7.03
CA VAL A 85 -26.96 0.36 7.19
C VAL A 85 -28.44 0.71 7.24
N LEU A 86 -28.92 1.17 8.39
CA LEU A 86 -30.32 1.46 8.65
C LEU A 86 -30.65 2.96 8.54
N HIS A 87 -31.85 3.26 8.04
CA HIS A 87 -32.50 4.54 8.31
C HIS A 87 -33.07 4.58 9.73
N GLU A 88 -33.07 5.74 10.40
CA GLU A 88 -33.48 5.85 11.80
C GLU A 88 -34.91 5.34 12.07
N LYS A 89 -35.83 5.59 11.13
CA LYS A 89 -37.24 5.15 11.15
C LYS A 89 -37.47 3.74 10.59
N GLN A 90 -36.42 3.02 10.19
CA GLN A 90 -36.57 1.67 9.66
C GLN A 90 -36.98 0.72 10.78
N SER A 91 -38.08 -0.01 10.59
CA SER A 91 -38.56 -0.96 11.59
C SER A 91 -37.72 -2.23 11.59
N ILE A 92 -37.18 -2.60 12.75
CA ILE A 92 -36.32 -3.77 12.96
C ILE A 92 -36.77 -4.58 14.19
N TYR A 93 -36.22 -5.78 14.34
CA TYR A 93 -36.51 -6.68 15.46
C TYR A 93 -35.35 -6.73 16.45
N PRO A 94 -35.59 -7.09 17.72
CA PRO A 94 -34.51 -7.29 18.69
C PRO A 94 -33.58 -8.44 18.32
N TYR A 95 -32.27 -8.22 18.47
CA TYR A 95 -31.21 -9.17 18.16
C TYR A 95 -30.02 -8.97 19.12
N GLU A 96 -29.17 -9.98 19.27
CA GLU A 96 -27.96 -9.93 20.10
C GLU A 96 -26.72 -10.24 19.27
N VAL A 97 -26.28 -9.25 18.50
CA VAL A 97 -25.07 -9.31 17.67
C VAL A 97 -24.36 -7.96 17.71
N THR A 98 -23.03 -7.99 17.81
CA THR A 98 -22.17 -6.81 17.71
C THR A 98 -20.87 -7.17 16.98
N PHE A 99 -20.34 -6.25 16.17
CA PHE A 99 -19.03 -6.45 15.53
C PHE A 99 -17.88 -6.50 16.54
N ASN A 100 -18.06 -5.99 17.76
CA ASN A 100 -17.01 -6.02 18.78
C ASN A 100 -16.66 -7.43 19.24
N ASP A 101 -17.60 -8.37 19.14
CA ASP A 101 -17.41 -9.77 19.54
C ASP A 101 -16.88 -10.64 18.37
N MET A 102 -16.68 -10.03 17.20
CA MET A 102 -16.27 -10.73 15.97
C MET A 102 -14.78 -10.55 15.65
N THR A 103 -14.20 -11.55 14.98
CA THR A 103 -12.86 -11.45 14.40
C THR A 103 -12.86 -10.50 13.20
N GLY A 104 -11.69 -9.97 12.82
CA GLY A 104 -11.59 -9.06 11.69
C GLY A 104 -12.07 -9.64 10.37
N ASN A 105 -11.81 -10.92 10.12
CA ASN A 105 -12.23 -11.62 8.91
C ASN A 105 -13.75 -11.87 8.91
N THR A 106 -14.31 -12.28 10.06
CA THR A 106 -15.76 -12.45 10.23
C THR A 106 -16.51 -11.15 9.97
N ILE A 107 -15.98 -10.01 10.42
CA ILE A 107 -16.57 -8.71 10.15
C ILE A 107 -16.61 -8.45 8.65
N GLN A 108 -15.49 -8.66 7.94
CA GLN A 108 -15.43 -8.40 6.49
C GLN A 108 -16.41 -9.27 5.71
N SER A 109 -16.43 -10.59 5.94
CA SER A 109 -17.34 -11.49 5.22
C SER A 109 -18.81 -11.20 5.54
N TRP A 110 -19.13 -10.96 6.81
CA TRP A 110 -20.50 -10.64 7.23
C TRP A 110 -20.97 -9.28 6.72
N SER A 111 -20.07 -8.29 6.66
CA SER A 111 -20.40 -6.95 6.17
C SER A 111 -20.72 -6.94 4.67
N LYS A 112 -20.02 -7.77 3.88
CA LYS A 112 -20.36 -8.03 2.48
C LYS A 112 -21.75 -8.66 2.33
N GLN A 113 -22.09 -9.65 3.16
CA GLN A 113 -23.42 -10.27 3.14
C GLN A 113 -24.53 -9.28 3.50
N LEU A 114 -24.25 -8.31 4.37
CA LEU A 114 -25.15 -7.22 4.73
C LEU A 114 -25.14 -6.03 3.74
N ALA A 115 -24.35 -6.10 2.66
CA ALA A 115 -24.16 -5.02 1.68
C ALA A 115 -23.87 -3.64 2.34
N ILE A 116 -23.03 -3.64 3.40
CA ILE A 116 -22.78 -2.45 4.21
C ILE A 116 -22.12 -1.35 3.39
N THR A 117 -21.08 -1.67 2.62
CA THR A 117 -20.32 -0.68 1.85
C THR A 117 -21.18 -0.07 0.76
N GLU A 118 -21.91 -0.90 0.02
CA GLU A 118 -22.80 -0.49 -1.08
C GLU A 118 -23.90 0.43 -0.56
N THR A 119 -24.60 0.01 0.50
CA THR A 119 -25.67 0.81 1.11
C THR A 119 -25.12 2.11 1.72
N MET A 120 -23.92 2.07 2.31
CA MET A 120 -23.26 3.27 2.83
C MET A 120 -22.92 4.24 1.69
N GLN A 121 -22.38 3.73 0.59
CA GLN A 121 -21.99 4.52 -0.58
C GLN A 121 -23.18 5.27 -1.19
N GLU A 122 -24.30 4.57 -1.39
CA GLU A 122 -25.56 5.17 -1.87
C GLU A 122 -26.07 6.24 -0.91
N ARG A 123 -25.96 5.99 0.40
CA ARG A 123 -26.48 6.89 1.41
C ARG A 123 -25.68 8.18 1.50
N ILE A 124 -24.35 8.13 1.46
CA ILE A 124 -23.51 9.32 1.61
C ILE A 124 -23.54 10.24 0.38
N GLU A 125 -23.89 9.72 -0.81
CA GLU A 125 -23.83 10.44 -2.09
C GLU A 125 -24.62 11.77 -2.07
N ASN A 126 -25.74 11.78 -1.36
CA ASN A 126 -26.68 12.90 -1.33
C ASN A 126 -26.41 13.95 -0.23
N TYR A 127 -25.30 13.83 0.51
CA TYR A 127 -24.93 14.70 1.62
C TYR A 127 -23.63 15.44 1.35
N ASP A 128 -23.44 16.58 2.00
CA ASP A 128 -22.24 17.40 1.83
C ASP A 128 -21.26 17.22 3.01
N LEU A 129 -21.81 17.06 4.22
CA LEU A 129 -21.08 16.77 5.45
C LEU A 129 -21.54 15.43 6.03
N ILE A 130 -20.58 14.54 6.27
CA ILE A 130 -20.87 13.21 6.83
C ILE A 130 -20.03 12.99 8.08
N PHE A 131 -20.67 12.78 9.22
CA PHE A 131 -20.03 12.48 10.50
C PHE A 131 -20.08 10.99 10.79
N PHE A 132 -18.92 10.36 11.04
CA PHE A 132 -18.83 8.95 11.44
C PHE A 132 -18.51 8.83 12.93
N LEU A 133 -19.50 8.45 13.73
CA LEU A 133 -19.40 8.19 15.16
C LEU A 133 -19.15 6.70 15.42
N LEU A 134 -18.14 6.13 14.76
CA LEU A 134 -17.92 4.68 14.70
C LEU A 134 -16.65 4.25 15.45
N GLY A 135 -16.72 3.11 16.13
CA GLY A 135 -15.55 2.43 16.73
C GLY A 135 -14.71 1.65 15.71
N ASP A 136 -13.53 1.18 16.11
CA ASP A 136 -12.56 0.49 15.23
C ASP A 136 -13.20 -0.66 14.43
N LYS A 137 -13.98 -1.51 15.11
CA LYS A 137 -14.64 -2.69 14.52
C LYS A 137 -15.76 -2.34 13.56
N TYR A 138 -16.47 -1.24 13.81
CA TYR A 138 -17.51 -0.73 12.91
C TYR A 138 -16.89 -0.01 11.70
N LEU A 139 -15.80 0.73 11.88
CA LEU A 139 -15.02 1.26 10.74
C LEU A 139 -14.45 0.15 9.87
N GLN A 140 -14.05 -0.98 10.48
CA GLN A 140 -13.58 -2.18 9.79
C GLN A 140 -14.69 -2.89 8.98
N SER A 141 -15.97 -2.67 9.31
CA SER A 141 -17.11 -3.25 8.56
C SER A 141 -17.40 -2.54 7.23
N ILE A 142 -16.77 -1.39 6.99
CA ILE A 142 -16.89 -0.64 5.73
C ILE A 142 -15.62 -0.89 4.92
N GLU A 143 -15.77 -1.18 3.62
CA GLU A 143 -14.64 -1.28 2.70
C GLU A 143 -14.25 0.13 2.23
N TRP A 144 -13.03 0.54 2.60
CA TRP A 144 -12.47 1.84 2.23
C TRP A 144 -11.60 1.70 0.96
N PRO A 145 -11.53 2.74 0.10
CA PRO A 145 -12.12 4.06 0.27
C PRO A 145 -13.56 4.11 -0.27
N LEU A 146 -14.45 4.83 0.44
CA LEU A 146 -15.72 5.24 -0.14
C LEU A 146 -15.46 6.32 -1.20
N LYS A 147 -16.19 6.27 -2.31
CA LYS A 147 -16.14 7.29 -3.36
C LYS A 147 -16.81 8.56 -2.84
N ILE A 148 -16.06 9.66 -2.84
CA ILE A 148 -16.56 10.98 -2.39
C ILE A 148 -16.45 11.98 -3.54
N ARG A 149 -17.40 12.92 -3.58
CA ARG A 149 -17.38 14.06 -4.50
C ARG A 149 -16.37 15.10 -3.99
N ASP A 150 -15.83 15.93 -4.88
CA ASP A 150 -14.89 17.00 -4.49
C ASP A 150 -15.47 17.98 -3.46
N ASN A 151 -16.79 18.13 -3.46
CA ASN A 151 -17.56 18.97 -2.55
C ASN A 151 -18.19 18.21 -1.38
N GLN A 152 -17.62 17.07 -0.98
CA GLN A 152 -18.01 16.31 0.21
C GLN A 152 -16.90 16.30 1.26
N LYS A 153 -17.30 16.33 2.54
CA LYS A 153 -16.39 16.23 3.68
C LYS A 153 -16.85 15.13 4.63
N LEU A 154 -15.91 14.26 5.00
CA LEU A 154 -16.15 13.18 5.97
C LEU A 154 -15.37 13.49 7.24
N ILE A 155 -16.07 13.56 8.38
CA ILE A 155 -15.49 13.87 9.69
C ILE A 155 -15.66 12.66 10.62
N PHE A 156 -14.55 12.05 11.03
CA PHE A 156 -14.52 10.83 11.84
C PHE A 156 -14.32 11.15 13.32
N PHE A 157 -15.25 10.72 14.16
CA PHE A 157 -15.14 10.76 15.61
C PHE A 157 -14.71 9.37 16.07
N ALA A 158 -13.39 9.16 16.14
CA ALA A 158 -12.81 7.83 16.33
C ALA A 158 -11.55 7.88 17.19
N GLY A 159 -11.09 6.71 17.66
CA GLY A 159 -9.80 6.63 18.35
C GLY A 159 -8.65 6.81 17.37
N GLU A 160 -7.52 7.34 17.83
CA GLU A 160 -6.33 7.59 17.00
C GLU A 160 -5.90 6.33 16.21
N SER A 161 -5.94 5.18 16.87
CA SER A 161 -5.56 3.89 16.29
C SER A 161 -6.47 3.43 15.15
N SER A 162 -7.68 3.98 15.02
CA SER A 162 -8.62 3.66 13.94
C SER A 162 -8.31 4.39 12.63
N LYS A 163 -7.38 5.37 12.63
CA LYS A 163 -6.93 6.04 11.41
C LYS A 163 -6.45 5.06 10.34
N LYS A 164 -5.75 3.99 10.75
CA LYS A 164 -5.26 2.92 9.86
C LYS A 164 -6.36 2.07 9.21
N ARG A 165 -7.60 2.13 9.72
CA ARG A 165 -8.76 1.42 9.16
C ARG A 165 -9.38 2.19 8.01
N ILE A 166 -9.21 3.51 8.04
CA ILE A 166 -9.74 4.42 7.05
C ILE A 166 -8.60 4.64 6.05
N GLN A 167 -8.82 4.32 4.77
CA GLN A 167 -7.92 4.79 3.71
C GLN A 167 -8.13 6.30 3.57
N PHE A 168 -7.45 7.06 4.44
CA PHE A 168 -7.62 8.49 4.59
C PHE A 168 -7.22 9.18 3.28
N GLN A 169 -8.12 10.01 2.75
CA GLN A 169 -7.98 10.68 1.44
C GLN A 169 -8.45 12.13 1.55
N LYS A 170 -8.15 12.95 0.53
CA LYS A 170 -8.54 14.36 0.49
C LYS A 170 -10.04 14.51 0.80
N GLY A 171 -10.40 15.42 1.70
CA GLY A 171 -11.78 15.60 2.19
C GLY A 171 -12.14 14.76 3.41
N HIS A 172 -11.24 13.89 3.90
CA HIS A 172 -11.39 13.22 5.19
C HIS A 172 -10.72 14.02 6.31
N HIS A 173 -11.41 14.07 7.44
CA HIS A 173 -11.00 14.76 8.67
C HIS A 173 -11.28 13.84 9.86
N MET A 174 -10.44 13.83 10.88
CA MET A 174 -10.58 12.95 12.03
C MET A 174 -10.36 13.72 13.32
N MET A 175 -11.35 13.66 14.20
CA MET A 175 -11.28 14.12 15.57
C MET A 175 -10.96 12.92 16.46
N ALA A 176 -9.72 12.88 16.96
CA ALA A 176 -9.24 11.79 17.79
C ALA A 176 -9.87 11.84 19.19
N ILE A 177 -10.53 10.76 19.59
CA ILE A 177 -11.26 10.65 20.85
C ILE A 177 -10.82 9.39 21.58
N GLY A 178 -10.29 9.55 22.79
CA GLY A 178 -9.81 8.47 23.64
C GLY A 178 -10.24 8.60 25.11
N THR A 179 -9.53 7.88 25.98
CA THR A 179 -9.79 7.88 27.42
C THR A 179 -9.52 9.23 28.08
N LYS A 180 -8.57 10.00 27.53
CA LYS A 180 -8.26 11.35 27.98
C LYS A 180 -9.47 12.28 27.78
N GLU A 181 -10.02 12.30 26.58
CA GLU A 181 -11.20 13.10 26.23
C GLU A 181 -12.42 12.64 27.03
N ALA A 182 -12.64 11.32 27.16
CA ALA A 182 -13.74 10.81 27.98
C ALA A 182 -13.70 11.33 29.42
N LYS A 183 -12.52 11.31 30.05
CA LYS A 183 -12.33 11.82 31.42
C LYS A 183 -12.59 13.32 31.51
N GLU A 184 -12.05 14.10 30.57
CA GLU A 184 -12.14 15.56 30.58
C GLU A 184 -13.59 16.05 30.41
N PHE A 185 -14.34 15.40 29.52
CA PHE A 185 -15.74 15.74 29.25
C PHE A 185 -16.72 15.02 30.20
N GLY A 186 -16.22 14.40 31.28
CA GLY A 186 -17.06 13.72 32.28
C GLY A 186 -17.94 12.60 31.72
N SER A 187 -17.52 11.94 30.64
CA SER A 187 -18.30 10.93 29.92
C SER A 187 -17.59 9.56 29.91
N GLY A 188 -18.35 8.49 29.74
CA GLY A 188 -17.77 7.15 29.54
C GLY A 188 -17.19 7.01 28.14
N LEU A 189 -16.12 6.21 27.97
CA LEU A 189 -15.47 6.01 26.65
C LEU A 189 -16.41 5.46 25.57
N ILE A 190 -17.42 4.68 25.95
CA ILE A 190 -18.44 4.17 25.01
C ILE A 190 -19.38 5.30 24.57
N ARG A 191 -19.63 6.29 25.44
CA ARG A 191 -20.65 7.34 25.27
C ARG A 191 -20.12 8.60 24.59
N ILE A 192 -18.84 8.89 24.80
CA ILE A 192 -18.19 10.15 24.49
C ILE A 192 -18.45 10.65 23.07
N LYS A 193 -18.48 9.79 22.05
CA LYS A 193 -18.71 10.23 20.65
C LYS A 193 -20.09 10.86 20.46
N GLY A 194 -21.13 10.19 20.95
CA GLY A 194 -22.51 10.70 20.90
C GLY A 194 -22.67 11.95 21.74
N HIS A 195 -22.02 11.99 22.90
CA HIS A 195 -21.99 13.17 23.77
C HIS A 195 -21.35 14.39 23.10
N LEU A 196 -20.17 14.24 22.48
CA LEU A 196 -19.46 15.32 21.79
C LEU A 196 -20.25 15.85 20.59
N PHE A 197 -20.89 14.96 19.82
CA PHE A 197 -21.75 15.41 18.73
C PHE A 197 -23.00 16.15 19.23
N SER A 198 -23.59 15.69 20.34
CA SER A 198 -24.68 16.42 20.99
C SER A 198 -24.23 17.81 21.46
N GLN A 199 -23.02 17.96 21.97
CA GLN A 199 -22.45 19.26 22.34
C GLN A 199 -22.26 20.16 21.12
N LEU A 200 -21.78 19.62 20.00
CA LEU A 200 -21.67 20.37 18.74
C LEU A 200 -23.05 20.91 18.29
N LEU A 201 -24.10 20.08 18.36
CA LEU A 201 -25.46 20.52 18.04
C LEU A 201 -25.95 21.61 19.00
N THR A 202 -25.68 21.48 20.30
CA THR A 202 -26.00 22.51 21.28
C THR A 202 -25.33 23.84 20.97
N PHE A 203 -24.03 23.81 20.69
CA PHE A 203 -23.27 25.01 20.33
C PHE A 203 -23.87 25.70 19.09
N LEU A 204 -24.20 24.95 18.04
CA LEU A 204 -24.81 25.50 16.83
C LEU A 204 -26.20 26.12 17.07
N MET A 205 -26.94 25.69 18.10
CA MET A 205 -28.19 26.34 18.50
C MET A 205 -27.96 27.62 19.31
N GLU A 206 -26.92 27.65 20.14
CA GLU A 206 -26.57 28.80 20.99
C GLU A 206 -25.83 29.90 20.22
N HIS A 207 -25.19 29.54 19.10
CA HIS A 207 -24.39 30.42 18.25
C HIS A 207 -24.86 30.40 16.79
N PRO A 208 -25.97 31.10 16.45
CA PRO A 208 -26.55 31.08 15.09
C PRO A 208 -25.65 31.66 13.98
N ASP A 209 -24.58 32.36 14.36
CA ASP A 209 -23.55 32.87 13.47
C ASP A 209 -22.63 31.77 12.93
N VAL A 210 -22.54 30.62 13.62
CA VAL A 210 -21.84 29.43 13.15
C VAL A 210 -22.84 28.43 12.57
N SER A 211 -22.62 28.01 11.33
CA SER A 211 -23.52 27.11 10.60
C SER A 211 -22.76 25.91 10.01
N TRP A 212 -23.50 24.96 9.45
CA TRP A 212 -22.91 23.85 8.71
C TRP A 212 -22.11 24.30 7.49
N ASP A 213 -22.43 25.44 6.86
CA ASP A 213 -21.61 26.00 5.79
C ASP A 213 -20.20 26.37 6.30
N HIS A 214 -20.13 26.99 7.48
CA HIS A 214 -18.85 27.34 8.11
C HIS A 214 -18.04 26.09 8.46
N ILE A 215 -18.67 25.07 9.06
CA ILE A 215 -17.99 23.79 9.36
C ILE A 215 -17.58 23.07 8.07
N TYR A 216 -18.34 23.21 6.98
CA TYR A 216 -17.96 22.64 5.69
C TYR A 216 -16.70 23.29 5.12
N ASP A 217 -16.60 24.61 5.20
CA ASP A 217 -15.44 25.37 4.72
C ASP A 217 -14.22 25.18 5.63
N GLN A 218 -14.44 25.08 6.95
CA GLN A 218 -13.42 24.87 7.99
C GLN A 218 -13.83 23.75 8.97
N PRO A 219 -13.57 22.47 8.61
CA PRO A 219 -13.98 21.31 9.43
C PRO A 219 -13.47 21.31 10.88
N GLU A 220 -12.33 21.96 11.13
CA GLU A 220 -11.76 22.16 12.46
C GLU A 220 -12.65 22.98 13.39
N LEU A 221 -13.59 23.79 12.87
CA LEU A 221 -14.57 24.51 13.68
C LEU A 221 -15.45 23.56 14.50
N ALA A 222 -15.67 22.33 14.05
CA ALA A 222 -16.38 21.33 14.85
C ALA A 222 -15.64 21.02 16.16
N ARG A 223 -14.30 21.02 16.16
CA ARG A 223 -13.49 20.87 17.37
C ARG A 223 -13.61 22.11 18.25
N THR A 224 -13.44 23.29 17.66
CA THR A 224 -13.45 24.57 18.39
C THR A 224 -14.77 24.78 19.11
N ALA A 225 -15.90 24.58 18.41
CA ALA A 225 -17.25 24.65 18.96
C ALA A 225 -17.45 23.76 20.21
N ILE A 226 -16.98 22.51 20.15
CA ILE A 226 -17.09 21.56 21.26
C ILE A 226 -16.24 22.00 22.46
N LEU A 227 -15.02 22.48 22.23
CA LEU A 227 -14.12 22.93 23.29
C LEU A 227 -14.62 24.23 23.94
N GLU A 228 -15.15 25.16 23.16
CA GLU A 228 -15.73 26.41 23.66
C GLU A 228 -16.93 26.16 24.56
N LEU A 229 -17.86 25.29 24.12
CA LEU A 229 -19.01 24.92 24.94
C LEU A 229 -18.59 24.22 26.23
N ASN A 230 -17.58 23.36 26.17
CA ASN A 230 -17.04 22.69 27.36
C ASN A 230 -16.38 23.69 28.33
N ALA A 231 -15.62 24.65 27.81
CA ALA A 231 -14.99 25.70 28.61
C ALA A 231 -16.03 26.60 29.28
N PHE A 232 -17.10 26.99 28.57
CA PHE A 232 -18.20 27.77 29.13
C PHE A 232 -18.91 27.01 30.26
N ASN A 233 -19.21 25.72 30.06
CA ASN A 233 -19.82 24.87 31.09
C ASN A 233 -18.92 24.71 32.32
N ASN A 234 -17.59 24.65 32.14
CA ASN A 234 -16.63 24.49 33.22
C ASN A 234 -16.27 25.81 33.93
N GLN A 235 -16.40 26.98 33.30
CA GLN A 235 -16.20 28.28 33.96
C GLN A 235 -17.22 28.55 35.09
N LEU A 236 -18.37 27.88 35.07
CA LEU A 236 -19.35 27.89 36.17
C LEU A 236 -18.92 27.02 37.37
N ALA A 237 -17.90 26.17 37.21
CA ALA A 237 -17.28 25.40 38.28
C ALA A 237 -15.96 26.07 38.69
N ILE A 238 -15.88 26.57 39.93
CA ILE A 238 -14.76 27.37 40.46
C ILE A 238 -13.51 26.48 40.65
N PHE A 239 -12.82 25.99 39.61
CA PHE A 239 -11.48 25.40 39.72
C PHE A 239 -10.71 25.45 38.37
N GLU A 240 -9.38 25.39 38.49
CA GLU A 240 -8.32 25.64 37.51
C GLU A 240 -8.61 25.27 36.04
N SER A 241 -8.24 26.17 35.11
CA SER A 241 -8.35 25.96 33.66
C SER A 241 -7.46 24.79 33.21
N PRO A 242 -8.02 23.74 32.58
CA PRO A 242 -7.22 22.67 32.01
C PRO A 242 -6.43 23.15 30.79
N THR A 243 -5.33 22.45 30.49
CA THR A 243 -4.49 22.68 29.31
C THR A 243 -5.23 22.28 28.03
N VAL A 244 -5.96 23.23 27.43
CA VAL A 244 -6.83 23.05 26.25
C VAL A 244 -6.09 22.60 24.99
N ASP A 245 -4.79 22.89 24.88
CA ASP A 245 -4.03 22.74 23.63
C ASP A 245 -3.92 21.31 23.08
N ASN A 246 -4.17 20.28 23.89
CA ASN A 246 -3.97 18.87 23.51
C ASN A 246 -5.24 18.00 23.53
N LEU A 247 -6.44 18.58 23.57
CA LEU A 247 -7.71 17.82 23.53
C LEU A 247 -8.29 17.77 22.12
N LEU A 248 -8.97 16.65 21.82
CA LEU A 248 -9.61 16.39 20.53
C LEU A 248 -8.68 16.67 19.33
N PRO A 249 -7.50 16.03 19.20
CA PRO A 249 -6.62 16.26 18.06
C PRO A 249 -7.37 16.15 16.73
N PHE A 250 -7.29 17.20 15.90
CA PHE A 250 -7.98 17.24 14.61
C PHE A 250 -6.99 17.01 13.48
N SER A 251 -7.05 15.83 12.87
CA SER A 251 -6.24 15.45 11.73
C SER A 251 -7.01 15.68 10.43
N THR A 252 -6.38 16.30 9.44
CA THR A 252 -6.88 16.34 8.05
C THR A 252 -6.07 15.39 7.19
N TYR A 253 -6.60 15.00 6.03
CA TYR A 253 -5.79 14.28 5.06
C TYR A 253 -4.63 15.16 4.64
N CYS A 254 -3.46 14.77 5.12
CA CYS A 254 -2.18 15.19 4.59
C CYS A 254 -1.70 14.00 3.77
N PRO A 255 -1.47 14.15 2.45
CA PRO A 255 -0.77 13.12 1.72
C PRO A 255 0.54 12.85 2.47
N PRO A 256 0.98 11.58 2.58
CA PRO A 256 2.26 11.31 3.22
C PRO A 256 3.31 12.17 2.51
N PHE A 257 3.84 13.16 3.23
CA PHE A 257 4.82 14.13 2.74
C PHE A 257 4.29 15.21 1.79
N ASP A 258 3.44 16.11 2.27
CA ASP A 258 3.09 17.32 1.52
C ASP A 258 4.33 18.23 1.30
N VAL A 259 4.44 18.79 0.10
CA VAL A 259 5.59 19.60 -0.32
C VAL A 259 5.12 21.03 -0.54
N GLU A 260 5.65 21.94 0.27
CA GLU A 260 5.40 23.38 0.17
C GLU A 260 5.75 23.90 -1.24
N GLU A 261 4.97 24.84 -1.78
CA GLU A 261 5.11 25.29 -3.18
C GLU A 261 6.49 25.89 -3.47
N ASP A 262 7.10 26.54 -2.50
CA ASP A 262 8.45 27.14 -2.59
C ASP A 262 9.58 26.10 -2.53
N LEU A 263 9.30 24.89 -2.04
CA LEU A 263 10.23 23.75 -2.02
C LEU A 263 10.16 22.87 -3.28
N ILE A 264 9.23 23.14 -4.20
CA ILE A 264 9.16 22.39 -5.46
C ILE A 264 10.41 22.67 -6.29
N ALA A 265 11.16 21.61 -6.60
CA ALA A 265 12.40 21.68 -7.36
C ALA A 265 12.14 22.13 -8.81
N ARG A 266 13.06 22.90 -9.39
CA ARG A 266 12.87 23.45 -10.76
C ARG A 266 12.90 22.39 -11.85
N ASN A 267 13.53 21.24 -11.60
CA ASN A 267 13.56 20.10 -12.52
C ASN A 267 12.30 19.21 -12.47
N TYR A 268 11.31 19.54 -11.62
CA TYR A 268 10.02 18.85 -11.52
C TYR A 268 9.25 18.80 -12.85
N GLN A 269 9.53 19.69 -13.79
CA GLN A 269 8.89 19.70 -15.12
C GLN A 269 9.25 18.48 -15.98
N THR A 270 10.23 17.67 -15.58
CA THR A 270 10.66 16.49 -16.33
C THR A 270 9.96 15.24 -15.84
N GLU A 271 9.28 14.51 -16.73
CA GLU A 271 8.67 13.23 -16.39
C GLU A 271 9.69 12.26 -15.76
N PHE A 272 9.33 11.69 -14.60
CA PHE A 272 10.22 10.78 -13.90
C PHE A 272 10.30 9.40 -14.57
N LYS A 273 11.46 8.73 -14.46
CA LYS A 273 11.72 7.43 -15.07
C LYS A 273 11.89 6.30 -14.05
N PHE A 274 11.24 5.16 -14.28
CA PHE A 274 11.42 3.93 -13.51
C PHE A 274 12.40 2.97 -14.19
N PHE A 275 13.49 2.64 -13.51
CA PHE A 275 14.50 1.67 -13.96
C PHE A 275 14.30 0.32 -13.28
N ILE A 276 14.38 -0.77 -14.04
CA ILE A 276 14.43 -2.12 -13.47
C ILE A 276 15.89 -2.58 -13.33
N PRO A 277 16.32 -3.04 -12.14
CA PRO A 277 17.63 -3.67 -11.99
C PRO A 277 17.70 -5.04 -12.69
N GLU A 278 18.69 -5.24 -13.56
CA GLU A 278 18.95 -6.51 -14.25
C GLU A 278 19.63 -7.52 -13.31
N ASN A 279 18.95 -8.63 -13.01
CA ASN A 279 19.45 -9.71 -12.15
C ASN A 279 19.21 -11.10 -12.75
N ASP A 280 19.40 -11.26 -14.06
CA ASP A 280 19.13 -12.47 -14.81
C ASP A 280 17.66 -12.92 -14.73
N ASP A 281 16.75 -11.94 -14.71
CA ASP A 281 15.30 -12.13 -14.70
C ASP A 281 14.76 -12.52 -16.07
N ARG A 282 14.84 -13.82 -16.37
CA ARG A 282 14.31 -14.45 -17.59
C ARG A 282 13.44 -15.67 -17.31
N VAL A 283 12.58 -16.01 -18.28
CA VAL A 283 11.70 -17.18 -18.24
C VAL A 283 11.71 -17.94 -19.56
N ASP A 284 11.47 -19.25 -19.51
CA ASP A 284 11.37 -20.09 -20.70
C ASP A 284 10.06 -19.79 -21.44
N PRO A 285 10.08 -19.27 -22.68
CA PRO A 285 8.85 -18.99 -23.43
C PRO A 285 8.05 -20.24 -23.78
N ASN A 286 8.69 -21.42 -23.85
CA ASN A 286 8.07 -22.69 -24.21
C ASN A 286 7.79 -23.57 -22.96
N TYR A 287 7.68 -22.95 -21.79
CA TYR A 287 7.40 -23.65 -20.55
C TYR A 287 6.03 -24.34 -20.59
N VAL A 288 6.01 -25.65 -20.31
CA VAL A 288 4.77 -26.44 -20.25
C VAL A 288 4.29 -26.46 -18.80
N PHE A 289 3.21 -25.72 -18.52
CA PHE A 289 2.73 -25.52 -17.16
C PHE A 289 2.13 -26.80 -16.57
N GLU A 290 1.53 -27.65 -17.40
CA GLU A 290 0.78 -28.84 -16.99
C GLU A 290 1.64 -29.81 -16.16
N ASN A 291 2.89 -30.00 -16.58
CA ASN A 291 3.85 -30.95 -16.02
C ASN A 291 5.17 -30.29 -15.55
N ASP A 292 5.18 -28.96 -15.43
CA ASP A 292 6.33 -28.15 -15.00
C ASP A 292 7.60 -28.32 -15.85
N TYR A 293 7.44 -28.63 -17.15
CA TYR A 293 8.55 -29.01 -18.00
C TYR A 293 9.21 -27.81 -18.71
N SER A 294 10.53 -27.89 -18.86
CA SER A 294 11.34 -27.03 -19.71
C SER A 294 12.39 -27.89 -20.42
N ASP A 295 12.64 -27.71 -21.72
CA ASP A 295 13.69 -28.47 -22.41
C ASP A 295 15.05 -28.15 -21.77
N SER A 296 15.74 -29.19 -21.31
CA SER A 296 17.04 -29.07 -20.63
C SER A 296 18.17 -28.66 -21.58
N ARG A 297 17.99 -28.86 -22.89
CA ARG A 297 18.96 -28.50 -23.95
C ARG A 297 18.82 -27.06 -24.43
N ARG A 298 17.78 -26.32 -23.98
CA ARG A 298 17.57 -24.94 -24.40
C ARG A 298 18.70 -24.04 -23.91
N ASP A 299 19.01 -23.02 -24.71
CA ASP A 299 19.94 -21.99 -24.29
C ASP A 299 19.25 -20.98 -23.38
N ARG A 300 19.54 -21.00 -22.07
CA ARG A 300 18.91 -20.07 -21.11
C ARG A 300 19.40 -18.62 -21.23
N LEU A 301 20.54 -18.38 -21.88
CA LEU A 301 21.05 -17.02 -22.07
C LEU A 301 20.41 -16.36 -23.30
N LEU A 302 20.28 -17.12 -24.39
CA LEU A 302 19.79 -16.62 -25.66
C LEU A 302 18.31 -16.93 -25.94
N GLY A 303 17.77 -18.00 -25.37
CA GLY A 303 16.41 -18.49 -25.62
C GLY A 303 15.37 -18.11 -24.56
N ASP A 304 15.76 -17.98 -23.29
CA ASP A 304 14.84 -17.49 -22.25
C ASP A 304 14.59 -15.97 -22.44
N ARG A 305 13.37 -15.53 -22.14
CA ARG A 305 12.87 -14.18 -22.43
C ARG A 305 12.85 -13.28 -21.20
N TYR A 306 13.23 -12.02 -21.38
CA TYR A 306 13.06 -10.95 -20.39
C TYR A 306 11.60 -10.45 -20.38
N ALA A 307 11.25 -9.66 -19.36
CA ALA A 307 9.91 -9.07 -19.23
C ALA A 307 9.47 -8.28 -20.47
N HIS A 308 10.32 -7.38 -21.00
CA HIS A 308 9.97 -6.53 -22.15
C HIS A 308 9.69 -7.33 -23.43
N GLU A 309 10.32 -8.50 -23.60
CA GLU A 309 10.06 -9.39 -24.74
C GLU A 309 8.69 -10.07 -24.66
N LEU A 310 8.16 -10.27 -23.44
CA LEU A 310 6.85 -10.90 -23.23
C LEU A 310 5.67 -9.94 -23.38
N TYR A 311 5.92 -8.63 -23.43
CA TYR A 311 4.90 -7.59 -23.61
C TYR A 311 5.01 -6.94 -24.99
N ASN A 312 5.22 -7.74 -26.03
CA ASN A 312 5.35 -7.30 -27.43
C ASN A 312 6.37 -6.16 -27.64
N ASN A 313 7.52 -6.22 -26.95
CA ASN A 313 8.56 -5.19 -26.95
C ASN A 313 8.09 -3.81 -26.46
N ASN A 314 7.05 -3.78 -25.62
CA ASN A 314 6.64 -2.61 -24.85
C ASN A 314 7.09 -2.80 -23.38
N PRO A 315 8.26 -2.28 -22.99
CA PRO A 315 8.79 -2.46 -21.65
C PRO A 315 7.83 -1.91 -20.58
N ASN A 316 7.70 -2.65 -19.48
CA ASN A 316 6.96 -2.23 -18.29
C ASN A 316 7.87 -1.48 -17.30
N TYR A 317 8.78 -0.68 -17.84
CA TYR A 317 9.75 0.18 -17.16
C TYR A 317 10.38 1.12 -18.21
N ASP A 318 10.90 2.26 -17.77
CA ASP A 318 11.48 3.27 -18.66
C ASP A 318 12.94 2.99 -19.00
N GLY A 319 13.66 2.19 -18.19
CA GLY A 319 15.07 1.89 -18.38
C GLY A 319 15.54 0.66 -17.61
N VAL A 320 16.80 0.28 -17.83
CA VAL A 320 17.45 -0.85 -17.14
C VAL A 320 18.68 -0.38 -16.38
N LEU A 321 18.81 -0.80 -15.12
CA LEU A 321 20.00 -0.59 -14.30
C LEU A 321 20.84 -1.87 -14.27
N ILE A 322 22.14 -1.78 -14.53
CA ILE A 322 23.04 -2.94 -14.54
C ILE A 322 24.25 -2.68 -13.66
N SER A 323 24.45 -3.58 -12.71
CA SER A 323 25.62 -3.55 -11.84
C SER A 323 26.82 -4.21 -12.50
N LYS A 324 27.96 -3.53 -12.47
CA LYS A 324 29.25 -4.10 -12.86
C LYS A 324 29.55 -5.40 -12.10
N THR A 325 29.21 -5.45 -10.81
CA THR A 325 29.42 -6.67 -10.02
C THR A 325 28.59 -7.86 -10.54
N ASN A 326 27.39 -7.62 -11.09
CA ASN A 326 26.58 -8.67 -11.70
C ASN A 326 27.24 -9.24 -12.96
N ILE A 327 27.94 -8.39 -13.73
CA ILE A 327 28.71 -8.82 -14.92
C ILE A 327 30.01 -9.52 -14.50
N ASP A 328 30.72 -9.02 -13.50
CA ASP A 328 31.96 -9.63 -13.02
C ASP A 328 31.75 -11.06 -12.50
N LYS A 329 30.62 -11.29 -11.80
CA LYS A 329 30.21 -12.60 -11.27
C LYS A 329 29.54 -13.51 -12.30
N ALA A 330 29.30 -13.03 -13.53
CA ALA A 330 28.66 -13.81 -14.57
C ALA A 330 29.56 -14.96 -15.07
N THR A 331 28.92 -15.99 -15.65
CA THR A 331 29.65 -17.10 -16.27
C THR A 331 30.54 -16.61 -17.41
N GLN A 332 31.64 -17.32 -17.70
CA GLN A 332 32.55 -16.96 -18.81
C GLN A 332 31.80 -16.80 -20.14
N ARG A 333 30.85 -17.71 -20.42
CA ARG A 333 30.00 -17.64 -21.61
C ARG A 333 29.15 -16.37 -21.66
N LYS A 334 28.50 -15.97 -20.57
CA LYS A 334 27.70 -14.73 -20.52
C LYS A 334 28.59 -13.50 -20.77
N ARG A 335 29.77 -13.44 -20.14
CA ARG A 335 30.72 -12.33 -20.34
C ARG A 335 31.22 -12.24 -21.79
N GLN A 336 31.55 -13.38 -22.40
CA GLN A 336 31.96 -13.43 -23.80
C GLN A 336 30.86 -12.92 -24.73
N LEU A 337 29.62 -13.41 -24.55
CA LEU A 337 28.48 -12.95 -25.35
C LEU A 337 28.28 -11.43 -25.22
N ILE A 338 28.27 -10.90 -23.99
CA ILE A 338 28.12 -9.46 -23.74
C ILE A 338 29.25 -8.65 -24.41
N SER A 339 30.49 -9.12 -24.31
CA SER A 339 31.64 -8.46 -24.94
C SER A 339 31.58 -8.46 -26.47
N GLU A 340 31.03 -9.51 -27.08
CA GLU A 340 30.94 -9.64 -28.54
C GLU A 340 29.80 -8.81 -29.15
N MET A 341 28.65 -8.71 -28.47
CA MET A 341 27.46 -8.05 -29.02
C MET A 341 27.10 -6.71 -28.37
N GLY A 342 27.72 -6.37 -27.23
CA GLY A 342 27.33 -5.23 -26.40
C GLY A 342 26.12 -5.52 -25.49
N ILE A 343 25.95 -4.72 -24.44
CA ILE A 343 24.97 -5.03 -23.38
C ILE A 343 23.52 -4.91 -23.87
N ARG A 344 23.21 -3.90 -24.70
CA ARG A 344 21.88 -3.68 -25.28
C ARG A 344 21.40 -4.89 -26.08
N ASN A 345 22.24 -5.39 -26.99
CA ASN A 345 21.92 -6.52 -27.86
C ASN A 345 21.80 -7.82 -27.06
N PHE A 346 22.67 -8.03 -26.05
CA PHE A 346 22.57 -9.17 -25.17
C PHE A 346 21.24 -9.21 -24.39
N LEU A 347 20.79 -8.05 -23.92
CA LEU A 347 19.50 -7.91 -23.23
C LEU A 347 18.30 -7.84 -24.18
N ARG A 348 18.52 -7.69 -25.50
CA ARG A 348 17.47 -7.53 -26.53
C ARG A 348 16.54 -6.34 -26.25
N LEU A 349 17.10 -5.29 -25.69
CA LEU A 349 16.36 -4.08 -25.35
C LEU A 349 16.00 -3.28 -26.60
N PRO A 350 14.82 -2.63 -26.64
CA PRO A 350 14.49 -1.65 -27.67
C PRO A 350 15.54 -0.52 -27.75
N GLU A 351 15.73 0.06 -28.94
CA GLU A 351 16.78 1.07 -29.18
C GLU A 351 16.72 2.27 -28.22
N ASN A 352 15.50 2.74 -27.90
CA ASN A 352 15.29 3.93 -27.08
C ASN A 352 15.22 3.65 -25.57
N THR A 353 15.46 2.42 -25.12
CA THR A 353 15.43 2.09 -23.69
C THR A 353 16.78 2.42 -23.05
N PRO A 354 16.89 3.43 -22.16
CA PRO A 354 18.14 3.79 -21.52
C PRO A 354 18.71 2.69 -20.62
N ILE A 355 20.03 2.55 -20.63
CA ILE A 355 20.82 1.65 -19.81
C ILE A 355 21.71 2.47 -18.89
N MET A 356 21.50 2.31 -17.58
CA MET A 356 22.31 2.95 -16.55
C MET A 356 23.20 1.91 -15.87
N GLY A 357 24.48 2.24 -15.74
CA GLY A 357 25.46 1.38 -15.09
C GLY A 357 25.81 1.88 -13.70
N ASP A 358 25.92 0.95 -12.74
CA ASP A 358 26.43 1.21 -11.40
C ASP A 358 27.55 0.21 -11.03
N CYS A 359 28.34 0.52 -10.01
CA CYS A 359 29.43 -0.35 -9.56
C CYS A 359 28.93 -1.55 -8.72
N GLY A 360 27.72 -1.50 -8.16
CA GLY A 360 27.19 -2.51 -7.26
C GLY A 360 27.75 -2.44 -5.85
N ALA A 361 27.83 -1.24 -5.25
CA ALA A 361 28.49 -1.02 -3.96
C ALA A 361 28.02 -1.90 -2.79
N PHE A 362 26.79 -2.41 -2.84
CA PHE A 362 26.31 -3.40 -1.87
C PHE A 362 27.15 -4.68 -1.83
N SER A 363 27.78 -5.06 -2.95
CA SER A 363 28.57 -6.30 -3.04
C SER A 363 29.97 -6.19 -2.43
N TYR A 364 30.50 -4.99 -2.22
CA TYR A 364 31.82 -4.74 -1.64
C TYR A 364 31.76 -3.84 -0.41
N ILE A 365 30.59 -3.75 0.23
CA ILE A 365 30.37 -2.92 1.43
C ILE A 365 31.29 -3.25 2.62
N GLU A 366 31.74 -4.51 2.70
CA GLU A 366 32.66 -5.02 3.73
C GLU A 366 34.14 -4.80 3.40
N GLN A 367 34.46 -4.27 2.20
CA GLN A 367 35.84 -3.93 1.83
C GLN A 367 36.21 -2.54 2.37
N ASP A 368 37.50 -2.28 2.50
CA ASP A 368 38.01 -0.97 2.95
C ASP A 368 37.87 0.10 1.86
N ALA A 369 37.96 -0.31 0.60
CA ALA A 369 37.84 0.55 -0.57
C ALA A 369 37.13 -0.19 -1.73
N PRO A 370 36.56 0.52 -2.71
CA PRO A 370 35.98 -0.10 -3.89
C PRO A 370 37.03 -0.90 -4.68
N PRO A 371 36.67 -2.06 -5.26
CA PRO A 371 37.62 -2.93 -5.96
C PRO A 371 37.94 -2.46 -7.39
N TYR A 372 37.51 -1.26 -7.77
CA TYR A 372 37.60 -0.76 -9.14
C TYR A 372 38.28 0.61 -9.15
N THR A 373 39.12 0.84 -10.16
CA THR A 373 39.63 2.19 -10.45
C THR A 373 38.64 2.95 -11.33
N THR A 374 38.70 4.29 -11.28
CA THR A 374 37.90 5.16 -12.14
C THR A 374 38.07 4.83 -13.62
N GLN A 375 39.31 4.65 -14.10
CA GLN A 375 39.60 4.27 -15.49
C GLN A 375 38.89 2.98 -15.91
N GLN A 376 38.97 1.92 -15.08
CA GLN A 376 38.34 0.63 -15.37
C GLN A 376 36.82 0.75 -15.53
N VAL A 377 36.18 1.62 -14.75
CA VAL A 377 34.74 1.81 -14.79
C VAL A 377 34.31 2.66 -16.00
N LEU A 378 35.10 3.69 -16.34
CA LEU A 378 34.89 4.48 -17.56
C LEU A 378 34.97 3.60 -18.82
N ASP A 379 36.04 2.80 -18.95
CA ASP A 379 36.24 1.89 -20.08
C ASP A 379 35.10 0.87 -20.16
N TYR A 380 34.72 0.28 -19.01
CA TYR A 380 33.61 -0.67 -18.93
C TYR A 380 32.29 -0.09 -19.45
N TYR A 381 31.92 1.13 -19.05
CA TYR A 381 30.68 1.76 -19.51
C TYR A 381 30.74 2.11 -21.00
N HIS A 382 31.90 2.54 -21.49
CA HIS A 382 32.10 2.89 -22.88
C HIS A 382 32.06 1.68 -23.81
N GLU A 383 32.88 0.67 -23.52
CA GLU A 383 33.03 -0.53 -24.36
C GLU A 383 31.73 -1.31 -24.48
N LEU A 384 30.93 -1.37 -23.39
CA LEU A 384 29.67 -2.11 -23.39
C LEU A 384 28.47 -1.29 -23.87
N GLY A 385 28.63 0.01 -24.13
CA GLY A 385 27.60 0.87 -24.71
C GLY A 385 26.50 1.28 -23.74
N TYR A 386 26.86 1.74 -22.55
CA TYR A 386 25.92 2.32 -21.58
C TYR A 386 25.50 3.74 -21.99
N ASP A 387 24.29 4.16 -21.60
CA ASP A 387 23.81 5.53 -21.83
C ASP A 387 24.17 6.46 -20.66
N TYR A 388 24.16 5.90 -19.44
CA TYR A 388 24.52 6.59 -18.19
C TYR A 388 25.53 5.75 -17.39
N GLY A 389 26.59 6.40 -16.90
CA GLY A 389 27.63 5.76 -16.09
C GLY A 389 27.82 6.47 -14.76
N VAL A 390 27.64 5.73 -13.66
CA VAL A 390 27.72 6.28 -12.29
C VAL A 390 29.14 6.22 -11.75
N SER A 391 29.60 7.29 -11.12
CA SER A 391 30.93 7.36 -10.51
C SER A 391 31.13 6.32 -9.39
N VAL A 392 32.37 5.90 -9.16
CA VAL A 392 32.71 4.89 -8.15
C VAL A 392 32.39 5.38 -6.73
N ASP A 393 31.68 4.59 -5.94
CA ASP A 393 31.21 4.98 -4.62
C ASP A 393 31.51 3.96 -3.53
N HIS A 394 31.31 4.39 -2.27
CA HIS A 394 31.35 3.50 -1.12
C HIS A 394 30.18 3.77 -0.18
N LEU A 395 29.30 2.77 -0.01
CA LEU A 395 28.10 2.91 0.82
C LEU A 395 28.40 3.24 2.28
N ILE A 396 27.60 4.14 2.84
CA ILE A 396 27.59 4.52 4.25
C ILE A 396 26.27 4.07 4.87
N VAL A 397 26.18 2.78 5.24
CA VAL A 397 24.97 2.21 5.85
C VAL A 397 25.34 1.23 6.97
N GLY A 398 24.41 1.01 7.91
CA GLY A 398 24.56 -0.01 8.94
C GLY A 398 25.68 0.32 9.95
N PRO A 399 26.66 -0.57 10.19
CA PRO A 399 27.74 -0.29 11.14
C PRO A 399 28.60 0.91 10.71
N TRP A 400 28.78 1.10 9.40
CA TRP A 400 29.61 2.15 8.83
C TRP A 400 29.01 3.55 8.97
N GLU A 401 27.69 3.65 9.10
CA GLU A 401 26.99 4.92 9.39
C GLU A 401 27.26 5.40 10.83
N ARG A 402 27.48 4.46 11.75
CA ARG A 402 27.66 4.72 13.19
C ARG A 402 29.11 5.01 13.57
N ASP A 403 30.05 4.46 12.82
CA ASP A 403 31.47 4.76 12.96
C ASP A 403 31.78 6.09 12.26
N GLU A 404 32.10 7.10 13.08
CA GLU A 404 32.37 8.44 12.58
C GLU A 404 33.61 8.52 11.68
N GLN A 405 34.66 7.76 11.98
CA GLN A 405 35.86 7.77 11.14
C GLN A 405 35.58 7.07 9.81
N ALA A 406 34.89 5.92 9.86
CA ALA A 406 34.56 5.16 8.66
C ALA A 406 33.61 5.92 7.73
N ARG A 407 32.52 6.52 8.24
CA ARG A 407 31.58 7.29 7.41
C ARG A 407 32.26 8.49 6.75
N GLN A 408 33.10 9.22 7.48
CA GLN A 408 33.81 10.38 6.96
C GLN A 408 34.83 9.98 5.89
N HIS A 409 35.53 8.86 6.11
CA HIS A 409 36.46 8.31 5.11
C HIS A 409 35.73 7.92 3.82
N ARG A 410 34.64 7.14 3.91
CA ARG A 410 33.85 6.69 2.74
C ARG A 410 33.17 7.85 2.01
N TYR A 411 32.72 8.85 2.74
CA TYR A 411 32.15 10.09 2.19
C TYR A 411 33.17 10.83 1.32
N ARG A 412 34.37 11.09 1.86
CA ARG A 412 35.45 11.74 1.11
C ARG A 412 35.91 10.91 -0.08
N LEU A 413 36.09 9.59 0.11
CA LEU A 413 36.47 8.67 -0.95
C LEU A 413 35.47 8.71 -2.12
N THR A 414 34.17 8.73 -1.83
CA THR A 414 33.11 8.81 -2.85
C THR A 414 33.20 10.12 -3.64
N LEU A 415 33.42 11.26 -2.96
CA LEU A 415 33.57 12.56 -3.62
C LEU A 415 34.87 12.70 -4.41
N ASP A 416 35.96 12.14 -3.90
CA ASP A 416 37.26 12.13 -4.59
C ASP A 416 37.19 11.28 -5.86
N ASN A 417 36.57 10.10 -5.80
CA ASN A 417 36.29 9.28 -6.96
C ASN A 417 35.37 10.00 -7.96
N ALA A 418 34.32 10.68 -7.49
CA ALA A 418 33.43 11.45 -8.38
C ALA A 418 34.18 12.60 -9.08
N ARG A 419 35.10 13.27 -8.39
CA ARG A 419 35.95 14.32 -8.97
C ARG A 419 36.88 13.76 -10.04
N GLU A 420 37.56 12.66 -9.75
CA GLU A 420 38.42 11.96 -10.70
C GLU A 420 37.61 11.51 -11.93
N PHE A 421 36.43 10.92 -11.70
CA PHE A 421 35.55 10.40 -12.74
C PHE A 421 35.12 11.46 -13.75
N ILE A 422 34.66 12.63 -13.30
CA ILE A 422 34.23 13.69 -14.23
C ILE A 422 35.40 14.33 -14.98
N GLN A 423 36.56 14.46 -14.33
CA GLN A 423 37.77 15.01 -14.96
C GLN A 423 38.29 14.07 -16.06
N MET A 424 38.37 12.78 -15.75
CA MET A 424 38.79 11.76 -16.71
C MET A 424 37.76 11.56 -17.82
N HIS A 425 36.47 11.63 -17.50
CA HIS A 425 35.39 11.57 -18.49
C HIS A 425 35.50 12.74 -19.49
N ALA A 426 35.67 13.97 -19.00
CA ALA A 426 35.80 15.16 -19.84
C ALA A 426 37.10 15.20 -20.67
N ALA A 427 38.18 14.61 -20.15
CA ALA A 427 39.44 14.48 -20.88
C ALA A 427 39.42 13.34 -21.91
N GLY A 428 38.60 12.32 -21.69
CA GLY A 428 38.38 11.20 -22.60
C GLY A 428 37.30 11.48 -23.64
N ASN A 429 37.23 10.63 -24.66
CA ASN A 429 36.17 10.68 -25.68
C ASN A 429 35.10 9.62 -25.37
N TYR A 430 34.44 9.73 -24.22
CA TYR A 430 33.41 8.79 -23.78
C TYR A 430 32.01 9.21 -24.24
N ASN A 431 31.23 8.25 -24.72
CA ASN A 431 29.92 8.49 -25.36
C ASN A 431 28.70 8.39 -24.41
N PHE A 432 28.92 8.15 -23.11
CA PHE A 432 27.86 8.04 -22.11
C PHE A 432 27.79 9.29 -21.22
N THR A 433 26.64 9.51 -20.58
CA THR A 433 26.45 10.64 -19.66
C THR A 433 26.99 10.29 -18.26
N PRO A 434 27.91 11.09 -17.70
CA PRO A 434 28.45 10.83 -16.37
C PRO A 434 27.43 11.23 -15.28
N VAL A 435 27.25 10.35 -14.29
CA VAL A 435 26.34 10.55 -13.16
C VAL A 435 27.14 10.55 -11.86
N GLY A 436 27.09 11.66 -11.12
CA GLY A 436 27.78 11.79 -9.85
C GLY A 436 26.92 11.24 -8.72
N ILE A 437 27.43 10.28 -7.95
CA ILE A 437 26.69 9.69 -6.83
C ILE A 437 27.06 10.33 -5.49
N ALA A 438 26.03 10.72 -4.75
CA ALA A 438 26.10 11.21 -3.39
C ALA A 438 25.79 10.08 -2.40
N GLN A 439 26.65 9.94 -1.40
CA GLN A 439 26.45 9.09 -0.22
C GLN A 439 26.41 10.00 1.02
N GLY A 440 25.75 9.56 2.08
CA GLY A 440 25.59 10.34 3.31
C GLY A 440 24.90 9.51 4.39
N TRP A 441 24.71 10.12 5.57
CA TRP A 441 24.05 9.47 6.72
C TRP A 441 22.90 10.31 7.31
N ASP A 442 22.86 11.61 7.00
CA ASP A 442 21.86 12.57 7.45
C ASP A 442 21.51 13.57 6.32
N PRO A 443 20.42 14.36 6.44
CA PRO A 443 20.01 15.30 5.40
C PRO A 443 21.09 16.29 4.96
N ASP A 444 21.89 16.81 5.90
CA ASP A 444 22.89 17.83 5.59
C ASP A 444 24.11 17.23 4.85
N SER A 445 24.57 16.02 5.22
CA SER A 445 25.65 15.33 4.50
C SER A 445 25.28 15.02 3.05
N PHE A 446 24.04 14.55 2.78
CA PHE A 446 23.57 14.34 1.42
C PHE A 446 23.49 15.64 0.61
N ALA A 447 22.95 16.72 1.19
CA ALA A 447 22.86 18.01 0.52
C ALA A 447 24.24 18.59 0.20
N ASN A 448 25.20 18.48 1.13
CA ASN A 448 26.58 18.91 0.91
C ASN A 448 27.24 18.11 -0.23
N ALA A 449 27.07 16.79 -0.26
CA ALA A 449 27.61 15.96 -1.35
C ALA A 449 27.04 16.38 -2.71
N VAL A 450 25.73 16.60 -2.80
CA VAL A 450 25.09 17.07 -4.05
C VAL A 450 25.59 18.46 -4.45
N ALA A 451 25.78 19.37 -3.50
CA ALA A 451 26.35 20.69 -3.75
C ALA A 451 27.79 20.59 -4.31
N GLU A 452 28.62 19.71 -3.75
CA GLU A 452 29.98 19.47 -4.26
C GLU A 452 29.97 18.87 -5.67
N LEU A 453 29.11 17.88 -5.94
CA LEU A 453 28.95 17.31 -7.29
C LEU A 453 28.51 18.37 -8.31
N LYS A 454 27.62 19.29 -7.91
CA LYS A 454 27.19 20.41 -8.75
C LYS A 454 28.37 21.35 -9.06
N VAL A 455 29.21 21.66 -8.08
CA VAL A 455 30.45 22.45 -8.27
C VAL A 455 31.44 21.74 -9.19
N MET A 456 31.52 20.41 -9.14
CA MET A 456 32.34 19.61 -10.05
C MET A 456 31.85 19.62 -11.51
N GLY A 457 30.62 20.11 -11.76
CA GLY A 457 30.04 20.24 -13.10
C GLY A 457 29.09 19.11 -13.52
N TYR A 458 28.70 18.23 -12.59
CA TYR A 458 27.68 17.21 -12.88
C TYR A 458 26.32 17.85 -13.17
N GLN A 459 25.60 17.27 -14.13
CA GLN A 459 24.20 17.60 -14.42
C GLN A 459 23.24 16.46 -14.04
N HIS A 460 23.79 15.26 -13.85
CA HIS A 460 23.07 14.07 -13.42
C HIS A 460 23.62 13.64 -12.07
N PHE A 461 22.74 13.56 -11.08
CA PHE A 461 23.04 13.21 -9.70
C PHE A 461 22.39 11.88 -9.36
N ALA A 462 23.04 11.09 -8.53
CA ALA A 462 22.47 9.89 -7.95
C ALA A 462 22.53 9.96 -6.42
N ILE A 463 21.51 9.46 -5.74
CA ILE A 463 21.46 9.40 -4.27
C ILE A 463 21.51 7.94 -3.85
N GLY A 464 22.65 7.53 -3.28
CA GLY A 464 22.92 6.16 -2.84
C GLY A 464 22.55 5.90 -1.37
N GLY A 465 22.62 4.63 -0.95
CA GLY A 465 22.49 4.26 0.47
C GLY A 465 21.06 4.20 1.03
N LEU A 466 20.04 4.62 0.27
CA LEU A 466 18.67 4.81 0.79
C LEU A 466 17.71 3.63 0.57
N ALA A 467 18.15 2.53 -0.06
CA ALA A 467 17.27 1.41 -0.44
C ALA A 467 16.49 0.80 0.75
N ARG A 468 17.08 0.78 1.95
CA ARG A 468 16.47 0.25 3.18
C ARG A 468 15.91 1.34 4.11
N GLU A 469 15.98 2.61 3.70
CA GLU A 469 15.57 3.73 4.54
C GLU A 469 14.07 3.98 4.54
N LYS A 470 13.59 4.54 5.64
CA LYS A 470 12.17 4.91 5.79
C LYS A 470 11.83 6.12 4.94
N SER A 471 10.60 6.19 4.44
CA SER A 471 10.15 7.28 3.55
C SER A 471 10.30 8.65 4.21
N GLU A 472 10.12 8.75 5.53
CA GLU A 472 10.27 9.99 6.30
C GLU A 472 11.70 10.53 6.26
N LYS A 473 12.71 9.66 6.44
CA LYS A 473 14.12 10.06 6.38
C LYS A 473 14.50 10.46 4.95
N ILE A 474 14.05 9.70 3.95
CA ILE A 474 14.27 10.03 2.53
C ILE A 474 13.65 11.38 2.20
N PHE A 475 12.44 11.66 2.68
CA PHE A 475 11.77 12.94 2.45
C PHE A 475 12.56 14.12 3.02
N GLU A 476 13.04 14.03 4.26
CA GLU A 476 13.86 15.09 4.87
C GLU A 476 15.20 15.31 4.14
N ILE A 477 15.82 14.23 3.65
CA ILE A 477 17.01 14.33 2.78
C ILE A 477 16.68 15.09 1.49
N LEU A 478 15.60 14.68 0.80
CA LEU A 478 15.21 15.30 -0.47
C LEU A 478 14.80 16.76 -0.29
N LYS A 479 14.17 17.14 0.83
CA LYS A 479 13.86 18.55 1.16
C LYS A 479 15.10 19.43 1.23
N LYS A 480 16.20 18.91 1.78
CA LYS A 480 17.48 19.64 1.84
C LYS A 480 18.16 19.73 0.47
N ILE A 481 17.95 18.75 -0.40
CA ILE A 481 18.52 18.71 -1.76
C ILE A 481 17.72 19.57 -2.74
N ALA A 482 16.40 19.66 -2.60
CA ALA A 482 15.51 20.31 -3.57
C ALA A 482 15.94 21.75 -3.97
N PRO A 483 16.39 22.63 -3.04
CA PRO A 483 16.89 23.96 -3.41
C PRO A 483 18.14 23.95 -4.32
N LEU A 484 18.92 22.86 -4.32
CA LEU A 484 20.09 22.70 -5.18
C LEU A 484 19.71 22.32 -6.62
N MET A 485 18.50 21.75 -6.81
CA MET A 485 17.92 21.38 -8.10
C MET A 485 17.30 22.60 -8.81
N ASP A 486 18.11 23.66 -8.96
CA ASP A 486 17.72 24.98 -9.45
C ASP A 486 17.80 25.15 -10.98
N ASN A 487 18.20 24.09 -11.69
CA ASN A 487 18.28 24.04 -13.15
C ASN A 487 17.30 22.99 -13.68
N PRO A 488 16.39 23.33 -14.62
CA PRO A 488 15.41 22.39 -15.16
C PRO A 488 16.01 21.20 -15.91
N ASN A 489 17.27 21.30 -16.34
CA ASN A 489 18.00 20.21 -17.02
C ASN A 489 18.68 19.23 -16.05
N PHE A 490 18.73 19.54 -14.75
CA PHE A 490 19.28 18.61 -13.78
C PHE A 490 18.42 17.35 -13.65
N ARG A 491 19.09 16.21 -13.50
CA ARG A 491 18.46 14.91 -13.30
C ARG A 491 18.94 14.33 -11.99
N MET A 492 18.03 13.76 -11.20
CA MET A 492 18.35 13.09 -9.95
C MET A 492 17.80 11.67 -9.97
N HIS A 493 18.67 10.69 -9.76
CA HIS A 493 18.34 9.28 -9.64
C HIS A 493 18.32 8.84 -8.17
N LEU A 494 17.25 8.21 -7.73
CA LEU A 494 17.13 7.68 -6.37
C LEU A 494 17.33 6.16 -6.36
N PHE A 495 18.43 5.70 -5.76
CA PHE A 495 18.83 4.29 -5.85
C PHE A 495 18.04 3.36 -4.93
N GLY A 496 17.47 2.30 -5.50
CA GLY A 496 16.84 1.19 -4.80
C GLY A 496 15.52 1.53 -4.09
N VAL A 497 14.92 2.69 -4.39
CA VAL A 497 13.70 3.17 -3.75
C VAL A 497 12.53 3.13 -4.72
N ALA A 498 11.55 2.29 -4.41
CA ALA A 498 10.18 2.36 -4.93
C ALA A 498 9.22 2.36 -3.74
N ARG A 499 8.24 3.27 -3.76
CA ARG A 499 7.22 3.45 -2.72
C ARG A 499 5.84 3.53 -3.39
N ASP A 500 4.82 3.76 -2.58
CA ASP A 500 3.49 4.06 -3.11
C ASP A 500 3.51 5.31 -4.00
N GLU A 501 2.58 5.38 -4.94
CA GLU A 501 2.55 6.37 -6.02
C GLU A 501 2.45 7.81 -5.51
N GLU A 502 1.73 8.04 -4.39
CA GLU A 502 1.64 9.35 -3.74
C GLU A 502 2.98 9.78 -3.11
N ILE A 503 3.71 8.84 -2.50
CA ILE A 503 5.05 9.13 -1.96
C ILE A 503 6.02 9.44 -3.10
N MET A 504 5.95 8.68 -4.19
CA MET A 504 6.80 8.93 -5.35
C MET A 504 6.48 10.29 -6.01
N LYS A 505 5.22 10.71 -6.01
CA LYS A 505 4.78 12.05 -6.43
C LYS A 505 5.43 13.15 -5.58
N SER A 506 5.44 12.99 -4.26
CA SER A 506 6.15 13.93 -3.36
C SER A 506 7.66 13.95 -3.57
N PHE A 507 8.30 12.79 -3.75
CA PHE A 507 9.73 12.72 -4.05
C PHE A 507 10.06 13.38 -5.39
N HIS A 508 9.17 13.24 -6.37
CA HIS A 508 9.32 13.88 -7.67
C HIS A 508 9.23 15.41 -7.57
N LYS A 509 8.29 15.97 -6.78
CA LYS A 509 8.23 17.41 -6.47
C LYS A 509 9.53 17.95 -5.87
N LEU A 510 10.24 17.14 -5.08
CA LEU A 510 11.54 17.47 -4.51
C LEU A 510 12.74 17.22 -5.45
N GLY A 511 12.47 16.91 -6.72
CA GLY A 511 13.45 16.91 -7.80
C GLY A 511 13.95 15.53 -8.24
N VAL A 512 13.39 14.43 -7.71
CA VAL A 512 13.71 13.08 -8.21
C VAL A 512 13.16 12.91 -9.62
N THR A 513 14.03 12.70 -10.61
CA THR A 513 13.63 12.50 -12.03
C THR A 513 13.77 11.05 -12.48
N SER A 514 14.36 10.18 -11.67
CA SER A 514 14.37 8.74 -11.92
C SER A 514 14.65 7.95 -10.65
N PHE A 515 14.30 6.67 -10.64
CA PHE A 515 14.56 5.76 -9.54
C PHE A 515 14.59 4.32 -10.05
N ASP A 516 15.22 3.41 -9.30
CA ASP A 516 15.22 1.99 -9.61
C ASP A 516 14.64 1.14 -8.47
N SER A 517 14.02 0.02 -8.83
CA SER A 517 13.69 -1.00 -7.84
C SER A 517 13.30 -2.34 -8.45
N ALA A 518 13.88 -3.41 -7.90
CA ALA A 518 13.41 -4.77 -8.14
C ALA A 518 12.34 -5.22 -7.12
N SER A 519 11.85 -4.35 -6.23
CA SER A 519 10.89 -4.73 -5.18
C SER A 519 9.57 -5.29 -5.72
N PRO A 520 8.88 -4.64 -6.69
CA PRO A 520 7.63 -5.18 -7.24
C PRO A 520 7.80 -6.60 -7.80
N LEU A 521 8.88 -6.80 -8.56
CA LEU A 521 9.28 -8.08 -9.14
C LEU A 521 9.55 -9.14 -8.05
N ARG A 522 10.46 -8.84 -7.10
CA ARG A 522 10.92 -9.83 -6.11
C ARG A 522 9.85 -10.20 -5.09
N ARG A 523 8.88 -9.32 -4.81
CA ARG A 523 7.74 -9.63 -3.91
C ARG A 523 6.94 -10.85 -4.38
N ALA A 524 6.95 -11.17 -5.66
CA ALA A 524 6.28 -12.35 -6.19
C ALA A 524 6.77 -13.68 -5.60
N TRP A 525 8.01 -13.75 -5.06
CA TRP A 525 8.53 -14.95 -4.38
C TRP A 525 9.19 -14.71 -3.02
N LEU A 526 9.60 -13.48 -2.69
CA LEU A 526 10.14 -13.13 -1.37
C LEU A 526 9.08 -12.57 -0.41
N GLY A 527 7.92 -12.16 -0.92
CA GLY A 527 6.85 -11.57 -0.12
C GLY A 527 6.08 -12.61 0.71
N THR A 528 5.62 -12.20 1.89
CA THR A 528 4.66 -12.93 2.72
C THR A 528 3.27 -12.32 2.52
N GLY A 529 2.35 -13.02 1.85
CA GLY A 529 0.96 -12.59 1.68
C GLY A 529 0.70 -11.51 0.62
N HIS A 530 1.75 -10.95 0.00
CA HIS A 530 1.67 -9.90 -1.02
C HIS A 530 2.43 -10.30 -2.29
N ASN A 531 2.07 -11.44 -2.88
CA ASN A 531 2.80 -12.02 -4.02
C ASN A 531 2.23 -11.60 -5.37
N PHE A 532 0.94 -11.27 -5.46
CA PHE A 532 0.28 -10.80 -6.68
C PHE A 532 -0.32 -9.42 -6.43
N HIS A 533 0.02 -8.44 -7.27
CA HIS A 533 -0.50 -7.08 -7.15
C HIS A 533 -1.68 -6.85 -8.11
N ALA A 534 -2.67 -6.07 -7.68
CA ALA A 534 -3.77 -5.57 -8.52
C ALA A 534 -3.69 -4.05 -8.72
N LEU A 535 -4.37 -3.56 -9.76
CA LEU A 535 -4.33 -2.16 -10.22
C LEU A 535 -5.06 -1.19 -9.29
N ASP A 536 -5.92 -1.69 -8.41
CA ASP A 536 -6.63 -0.95 -7.36
C ASP A 536 -5.78 -0.77 -6.08
N GLY A 537 -4.57 -1.34 -6.06
CA GLY A 537 -3.68 -1.34 -4.89
C GLY A 537 -3.84 -2.57 -3.99
N THR A 538 -4.80 -3.45 -4.27
CA THR A 538 -4.98 -4.70 -3.53
C THR A 538 -3.81 -5.64 -3.81
N HIS A 539 -3.38 -6.38 -2.78
CA HIS A 539 -2.35 -7.40 -2.88
C HIS A 539 -2.90 -8.75 -2.40
N TYR A 540 -2.55 -9.80 -3.13
CA TYR A 540 -3.01 -11.17 -2.87
C TYR A 540 -1.84 -12.09 -2.56
N THR A 541 -2.12 -13.11 -1.75
CA THR A 541 -1.17 -14.22 -1.55
C THR A 541 -1.16 -15.11 -2.80
N ALA A 542 0.01 -15.64 -3.12
CA ALA A 542 0.10 -16.71 -4.11
C ALA A 542 -0.25 -18.05 -3.44
N ILE A 543 -0.93 -18.94 -4.18
CA ILE A 543 -1.34 -20.25 -3.67
C ILE A 543 -0.13 -21.18 -3.67
N ARG A 544 0.30 -21.64 -2.50
CA ARG A 544 1.54 -22.42 -2.36
C ARG A 544 1.32 -23.87 -2.72
N ILE A 545 1.87 -24.28 -3.86
CA ILE A 545 1.93 -25.70 -4.26
C ILE A 545 3.37 -26.05 -4.63
N PRO A 546 4.27 -26.23 -3.64
CA PRO A 546 5.64 -26.66 -3.87
C PRO A 546 5.67 -28.00 -4.62
N GLU A 547 6.71 -28.19 -5.44
CA GLU A 547 6.88 -29.43 -6.19
C GLU A 547 7.21 -30.61 -5.28
N ALA A 548 6.43 -31.69 -5.38
CA ALA A 548 6.67 -32.94 -4.70
C ALA A 548 7.81 -33.69 -5.41
N LYS A 549 9.03 -33.55 -4.87
CA LYS A 549 10.23 -34.26 -5.29
C LYS A 549 10.79 -35.10 -4.14
N GLU A 550 11.12 -36.36 -4.42
CA GLU A 550 11.83 -37.23 -3.47
C GLU A 550 13.25 -36.72 -3.18
N THR A 551 13.90 -36.13 -4.17
CA THR A 551 15.34 -35.86 -4.14
C THR A 551 15.71 -34.50 -3.55
N ALA A 552 14.80 -33.52 -3.56
CA ALA A 552 15.06 -32.16 -3.10
C ALA A 552 13.79 -31.39 -2.73
N GLY A 553 13.95 -30.26 -2.04
CA GLY A 553 12.88 -29.30 -1.79
C GLY A 553 12.11 -29.54 -0.50
N ARG A 554 10.96 -28.84 -0.39
CA ARG A 554 10.20 -28.74 0.87
C ARG A 554 9.57 -30.07 1.29
N VAL A 555 9.04 -30.83 0.33
CA VAL A 555 8.41 -32.13 0.59
C VAL A 555 9.40 -33.12 1.19
N LYS A 556 10.60 -33.26 0.61
CA LYS A 556 11.66 -34.09 1.17
C LYS A 556 12.00 -33.70 2.62
N LYS A 557 12.11 -32.40 2.89
CA LYS A 557 12.41 -31.89 4.24
C LYS A 557 11.29 -32.26 5.22
N GLN A 558 10.04 -32.08 4.82
CA GLN A 558 8.87 -32.46 5.63
C GLN A 558 8.84 -33.97 5.94
N ILE A 559 9.05 -34.82 4.94
CA ILE A 559 9.12 -36.28 5.13
C ILE A 559 10.24 -36.65 6.10
N ALA A 560 11.41 -36.00 5.99
CA ALA A 560 12.55 -36.26 6.87
C ALA A 560 12.33 -35.80 8.31
N GLU A 561 11.61 -34.69 8.52
CA GLU A 561 11.40 -34.07 9.84
C GLU A 561 10.18 -34.63 10.58
N HIS A 562 9.11 -34.96 9.86
CA HIS A 562 7.79 -35.26 10.45
C HIS A 562 7.22 -36.62 10.00
N GLY A 563 7.93 -37.36 9.14
CA GLY A 563 7.43 -38.57 8.51
C GLY A 563 6.41 -38.28 7.40
N GLY A 564 5.88 -39.34 6.80
CA GLY A 564 4.92 -39.26 5.69
C GLY A 564 5.35 -40.10 4.48
N VAL A 565 4.42 -40.34 3.55
CA VAL A 565 4.66 -41.14 2.35
C VAL A 565 4.73 -40.22 1.13
N PHE A 566 5.81 -40.30 0.34
CA PHE A 566 5.99 -39.44 -0.84
C PHE A 566 4.80 -39.49 -1.82
N GLU A 567 4.24 -40.68 -2.04
CA GLU A 567 3.06 -40.87 -2.89
C GLU A 567 1.86 -40.05 -2.44
N GLU A 568 1.67 -39.85 -1.13
CA GLU A 568 0.57 -39.03 -0.60
C GLU A 568 0.76 -37.55 -0.96
N PHE A 569 1.99 -37.02 -0.79
CA PHE A 569 2.33 -35.66 -1.24
C PHE A 569 2.09 -35.51 -2.73
N LYS A 570 2.50 -36.50 -3.53
CA LYS A 570 2.38 -36.45 -4.99
C LYS A 570 0.93 -36.50 -5.45
N GLN A 571 0.10 -37.31 -4.80
CA GLN A 571 -1.33 -37.39 -5.07
C GLN A 571 -2.04 -36.07 -4.74
N LEU A 572 -1.84 -35.53 -3.53
CA LEU A 572 -2.47 -34.27 -3.11
C LEU A 572 -2.02 -33.08 -3.97
N GLU A 573 -0.73 -33.01 -4.32
CA GLU A 573 -0.21 -32.01 -5.25
C GLU A 573 -0.94 -32.08 -6.60
N THR A 574 -1.07 -33.29 -7.16
CA THR A 574 -1.71 -33.50 -8.47
C THR A 574 -3.18 -33.10 -8.44
N VAL A 575 -3.89 -33.45 -7.36
CA VAL A 575 -5.29 -33.08 -7.16
C VAL A 575 -5.44 -31.55 -7.04
N ALA A 576 -4.60 -30.89 -6.23
CA ALA A 576 -4.64 -29.44 -6.04
C ALA A 576 -4.40 -28.67 -7.36
N LEU A 577 -3.39 -29.07 -8.15
CA LEU A 577 -3.11 -28.46 -9.46
C LEU A 577 -4.24 -28.68 -10.46
N LYS A 578 -4.79 -29.90 -10.50
CA LYS A 578 -5.93 -30.23 -11.36
C LYS A 578 -7.15 -29.36 -11.00
N TYR A 579 -7.47 -29.27 -9.71
CA TYR A 579 -8.66 -28.56 -9.24
C TYR A 579 -8.56 -27.06 -9.49
N LEU A 580 -7.38 -26.46 -9.30
CA LEU A 580 -7.15 -25.06 -9.66
C LEU A 580 -7.42 -24.78 -11.14
N ARG A 581 -6.97 -25.66 -12.04
CA ARG A 581 -7.20 -25.50 -13.48
C ARG A 581 -8.64 -25.74 -13.88
N GLU A 582 -9.31 -26.73 -13.30
CA GLU A 582 -10.75 -26.94 -13.49
C GLU A 582 -11.56 -25.75 -12.97
N TYR A 583 -11.16 -25.15 -11.85
CA TYR A 583 -11.76 -23.94 -11.30
C TYR A 583 -11.55 -22.71 -12.20
N ASP A 584 -10.36 -22.56 -12.78
CA ASP A 584 -10.08 -21.51 -13.75
C ASP A 584 -10.98 -21.65 -14.99
N ALA A 585 -11.18 -22.88 -15.47
CA ALA A 585 -12.04 -23.20 -16.60
C ALA A 585 -13.56 -23.18 -16.29
N GLY A 586 -13.98 -22.87 -15.06
CA GLY A 586 -15.39 -22.88 -14.64
C GLY A 586 -16.01 -24.27 -14.52
N GLN A 587 -15.19 -25.32 -14.42
CA GLN A 587 -15.59 -26.73 -14.35
C GLN A 587 -15.64 -27.27 -12.90
N ARG A 588 -15.25 -26.46 -11.92
CA ARG A 588 -15.23 -26.81 -10.50
C ARG A 588 -15.63 -25.62 -9.63
N ASP A 589 -16.27 -25.89 -8.50
CA ASP A 589 -16.65 -24.88 -7.52
C ASP A 589 -15.47 -24.42 -6.64
N LEU A 590 -15.64 -23.27 -6.00
CA LEU A 590 -14.64 -22.66 -5.13
C LEU A 590 -14.30 -23.54 -3.92
N ASP A 591 -15.31 -24.05 -3.21
CA ASP A 591 -15.11 -24.73 -1.93
C ASP A 591 -14.36 -26.05 -2.13
N SER A 592 -14.75 -26.87 -3.12
CA SER A 592 -14.04 -28.12 -3.42
C SER A 592 -12.60 -27.88 -3.89
N THR A 593 -12.34 -26.77 -4.59
CA THR A 593 -10.99 -26.37 -5.00
C THR A 593 -10.15 -25.95 -3.80
N LEU A 594 -10.71 -25.14 -2.91
CA LEU A 594 -10.06 -24.68 -1.70
C LEU A 594 -9.70 -25.83 -0.76
N GLU A 595 -10.61 -26.79 -0.57
CA GLU A 595 -10.34 -27.99 0.24
C GLU A 595 -9.16 -28.81 -0.29
N ALA A 596 -9.06 -28.99 -1.62
CA ALA A 596 -7.94 -29.73 -2.22
C ALA A 596 -6.59 -29.03 -2.01
N ILE A 597 -6.56 -27.70 -2.11
CA ILE A 597 -5.36 -26.91 -1.86
C ILE A 597 -4.95 -27.02 -0.39
N LEU A 598 -5.92 -26.85 0.53
CA LEU A 598 -5.67 -26.88 1.97
C LEU A 598 -5.28 -28.26 2.47
N ALA A 599 -5.73 -29.33 1.82
CA ALA A 599 -5.27 -30.68 2.10
C ALA A 599 -3.76 -30.82 1.86
N TYR A 600 -3.24 -30.26 0.77
CA TYR A 600 -1.80 -30.26 0.49
C TYR A 600 -1.02 -29.29 1.40
N ASP A 601 -1.54 -28.09 1.62
CA ASP A 601 -0.97 -27.06 2.51
C ASP A 601 -0.80 -27.58 3.95
N THR A 602 -1.81 -28.29 4.44
CA THR A 602 -1.82 -28.96 5.74
C THR A 602 -0.66 -29.94 5.90
N LEU A 603 -0.40 -30.76 4.88
CA LEU A 603 0.65 -31.76 4.90
C LEU A 603 2.05 -31.12 4.94
N LEU A 604 2.16 -29.85 4.55
CA LEU A 604 3.41 -29.07 4.56
C LEU A 604 3.65 -28.32 5.89
N GLY A 605 2.80 -28.55 6.90
CA GLY A 605 2.92 -27.97 8.25
C GLY A 605 2.62 -26.47 8.31
N GLU A 606 1.80 -25.94 7.40
CA GLU A 606 1.45 -24.52 7.37
C GLU A 606 0.21 -24.17 8.23
N ASN A 607 0.07 -22.89 8.61
CA ASN A 607 -0.98 -22.43 9.53
C ASN A 607 -2.35 -22.36 8.82
N ARG A 608 -3.19 -23.36 9.08
CA ARG A 608 -4.44 -23.64 8.35
C ARG A 608 -5.43 -22.47 8.30
N ASP A 609 -5.57 -21.73 9.40
CA ASP A 609 -6.64 -20.72 9.50
C ASP A 609 -6.32 -19.45 8.69
N VAL A 610 -5.05 -19.07 8.62
CA VAL A 610 -4.62 -17.89 7.88
C VAL A 610 -4.64 -18.16 6.37
N HIS A 611 -4.20 -19.35 5.95
CA HIS A 611 -4.15 -19.70 4.52
C HIS A 611 -5.52 -19.92 3.90
N ARG A 612 -6.47 -20.50 4.63
CA ARG A 612 -7.85 -20.69 4.14
C ARG A 612 -8.48 -19.40 3.67
N GLU A 613 -8.41 -18.34 4.49
CA GLU A 613 -9.00 -17.05 4.13
C GLU A 613 -8.25 -16.33 3.01
N LEU A 614 -6.91 -16.38 3.02
CA LEU A 614 -6.13 -15.75 1.96
C LEU A 614 -6.29 -16.44 0.60
N TYR A 615 -6.36 -17.78 0.58
CA TYR A 615 -6.60 -18.55 -0.64
C TYR A 615 -8.04 -18.40 -1.13
N ARG A 616 -9.04 -18.40 -0.23
CA ARG A 616 -10.42 -18.11 -0.59
C ARG A 616 -10.52 -16.74 -1.25
N LYS A 617 -9.95 -15.69 -0.64
CA LYS A 617 -10.00 -14.32 -1.17
C LYS A 617 -9.48 -14.23 -2.61
N VAL A 618 -8.30 -14.79 -2.89
CA VAL A 618 -7.72 -14.70 -4.25
C VAL A 618 -8.53 -15.52 -5.26
N LEU A 619 -9.08 -16.67 -4.86
CA LEU A 619 -9.92 -17.48 -5.73
C LEU A 619 -11.28 -16.82 -5.99
N GLU A 620 -11.92 -16.21 -5.00
CA GLU A 620 -13.19 -15.48 -5.15
C GLU A 620 -13.06 -14.26 -6.05
N GLU A 621 -12.04 -13.43 -5.82
CA GLU A 621 -11.87 -12.16 -6.52
C GLU A 621 -11.22 -12.32 -7.91
N ARG A 622 -10.67 -13.51 -8.22
CA ARG A 622 -10.07 -13.89 -9.51
C ARG A 622 -9.23 -12.78 -10.16
N PRO A 623 -8.28 -12.15 -9.45
CA PRO A 623 -7.65 -10.92 -9.91
C PRO A 623 -6.77 -11.09 -11.17
N TRP A 624 -6.42 -12.32 -11.53
CA TRP A 624 -5.72 -12.61 -12.78
C TRP A 624 -6.64 -12.47 -14.01
N GLU A 625 -7.95 -12.68 -13.88
CA GLU A 625 -8.89 -12.48 -14.99
C GLU A 625 -9.22 -11.01 -15.22
N ALA A 626 -9.25 -10.23 -14.14
CA ALA A 626 -9.46 -8.79 -14.20
C ALA A 626 -8.25 -8.03 -14.80
N CYS A 627 -7.08 -8.66 -14.84
CA CYS A 627 -5.86 -8.03 -15.34
C CYS A 627 -5.70 -8.22 -16.85
N GLY A 628 -5.65 -7.11 -17.59
CA GLY A 628 -5.42 -7.10 -19.04
C GLY A 628 -3.96 -7.32 -19.49
N CYS A 629 -3.05 -7.76 -18.61
CA CYS A 629 -1.65 -7.93 -18.99
C CYS A 629 -1.45 -9.23 -19.79
N GLN A 630 -0.46 -9.25 -20.68
CA GLN A 630 -0.18 -10.40 -21.56
C GLN A 630 0.09 -11.70 -20.79
N ILE A 631 0.69 -11.62 -19.60
CA ILE A 631 0.97 -12.80 -18.77
C ILE A 631 -0.34 -13.36 -18.19
N CYS A 632 -1.19 -12.52 -17.61
CA CYS A 632 -2.46 -12.96 -17.05
C CYS A 632 -3.37 -13.56 -18.13
N GLN A 633 -3.44 -12.93 -19.30
CA GLN A 633 -4.23 -13.42 -20.44
C GLN A 633 -3.73 -14.74 -21.03
N THR A 634 -2.43 -15.02 -20.96
CA THR A 634 -1.85 -16.23 -21.59
C THR A 634 -1.64 -17.38 -20.60
N VAL A 635 -1.40 -17.07 -19.32
CA VAL A 635 -1.06 -18.05 -18.28
C VAL A 635 -2.26 -18.40 -17.40
N GLY A 636 -3.26 -17.52 -17.25
CA GLY A 636 -4.42 -17.76 -16.39
C GLY A 636 -4.03 -18.00 -14.92
N ILE A 637 -4.74 -18.90 -14.24
CA ILE A 637 -4.56 -19.16 -12.81
C ILE A 637 -3.14 -19.59 -12.43
N ASP A 638 -2.37 -20.17 -13.36
CA ASP A 638 -1.00 -20.63 -13.11
C ASP A 638 -0.07 -19.48 -12.67
N VAL A 639 -0.41 -18.21 -12.96
CA VAL A 639 0.33 -17.04 -12.45
C VAL A 639 0.19 -16.87 -10.94
N ILE A 640 -0.92 -17.30 -10.34
CA ILE A 640 -1.19 -17.23 -8.89
C ILE A 640 -0.51 -18.35 -8.13
N ILE A 641 -0.15 -19.44 -8.80
CA ILE A 641 0.47 -20.59 -8.14
C ILE A 641 1.93 -20.27 -7.80
N PHE A 642 2.28 -20.36 -6.52
CA PHE A 642 3.66 -20.25 -6.04
C PHE A 642 4.36 -21.59 -6.27
N ARG A 643 5.03 -21.72 -7.41
CA ARG A 643 5.69 -22.97 -7.83
C ARG A 643 6.70 -22.74 -8.94
N GLY A 644 7.96 -23.09 -8.67
CA GLY A 644 9.03 -23.06 -9.67
C GLY A 644 9.39 -21.65 -10.18
N ASN A 645 10.48 -21.57 -10.94
CA ASN A 645 10.99 -20.28 -11.41
C ASN A 645 10.08 -19.61 -12.44
N ASN A 646 9.53 -20.39 -13.38
CA ASN A 646 8.77 -19.86 -14.52
C ASN A 646 7.46 -19.16 -14.11
N ARG A 647 6.71 -19.69 -13.13
CA ARG A 647 5.51 -19.01 -12.61
C ARG A 647 5.88 -17.83 -11.74
N ASN A 648 6.81 -18.02 -10.81
CA ASN A 648 7.18 -16.99 -9.86
C ASN A 648 7.76 -15.74 -10.55
N ARG A 649 8.62 -15.90 -11.56
CA ARG A 649 9.17 -14.76 -12.33
C ARG A 649 8.13 -14.12 -13.23
N ARG A 650 7.25 -14.89 -13.88
CA ARG A 650 6.12 -14.31 -14.65
C ARG A 650 5.19 -13.49 -13.75
N ARG A 651 4.89 -13.98 -12.55
CA ARG A 651 4.16 -13.18 -11.54
C ARG A 651 4.94 -11.92 -11.14
N GLY A 652 6.26 -11.99 -11.03
CA GLY A 652 7.12 -10.81 -10.82
C GLY A 652 7.05 -9.80 -11.98
N PHE A 653 7.04 -10.27 -13.22
CA PHE A 653 6.86 -9.42 -14.41
C PHE A 653 5.47 -8.78 -14.44
N HIS A 654 4.42 -9.52 -14.05
CA HIS A 654 3.09 -8.97 -13.83
C HIS A 654 3.09 -7.87 -12.75
N ASN A 655 3.69 -8.12 -11.58
CA ASN A 655 3.75 -7.11 -10.51
C ASN A 655 4.50 -5.84 -10.95
N THR A 656 5.53 -6.00 -11.78
CA THR A 656 6.27 -4.88 -12.37
C THR A 656 5.39 -4.11 -13.35
N TYR A 657 4.61 -4.81 -14.17
CA TYR A 657 3.60 -4.21 -15.05
C TYR A 657 2.57 -3.41 -14.26
N VAL A 658 1.95 -4.00 -13.23
CA VAL A 658 0.96 -3.31 -12.38
C VAL A 658 1.54 -2.05 -11.73
N TYR A 659 2.76 -2.14 -11.20
CA TYR A 659 3.42 -0.98 -10.61
C TYR A 659 3.69 0.12 -11.65
N TYR A 660 4.15 -0.25 -12.85
CA TYR A 660 4.41 0.72 -13.91
C TYR A 660 3.13 1.37 -14.46
N GLU A 661 2.04 0.62 -14.60
CA GLU A 661 0.74 1.18 -14.99
C GLU A 661 0.21 2.19 -13.96
N ARG A 662 0.41 1.93 -12.66
CA ARG A 662 0.12 2.89 -11.60
C ARG A 662 0.95 4.18 -11.73
N LEU A 663 2.25 4.05 -12.01
CA LEU A 663 3.10 5.21 -12.28
C LEU A 663 2.66 5.98 -13.53
N LYS A 664 2.19 5.32 -14.59
CA LYS A 664 1.65 5.99 -15.78
C LYS A 664 0.43 6.84 -15.45
N ARG A 665 -0.43 6.41 -14.53
CA ARG A 665 -1.57 7.23 -14.06
C ARG A 665 -1.07 8.51 -13.39
N VAL A 666 -0.09 8.41 -12.50
CA VAL A 666 0.53 9.59 -11.87
C VAL A 666 1.17 10.50 -12.92
N LYS A 667 1.89 9.94 -13.89
CA LYS A 667 2.48 10.73 -15.00
C LYS A 667 1.39 11.46 -15.80
N ALA A 668 0.29 10.79 -16.11
CA ALA A 668 -0.84 11.41 -16.79
C ALA A 668 -1.52 12.51 -15.96
N GLU A 669 -1.64 12.34 -14.63
CA GLU A 669 -2.14 13.40 -13.75
C GLU A 669 -1.24 14.63 -13.68
N LEU A 670 0.08 14.43 -13.70
CA LEU A 670 1.07 15.50 -13.56
C LEU A 670 1.39 16.22 -14.88
N PHE A 671 1.36 15.49 -16.00
CA PHE A 671 1.87 15.95 -17.30
C PHE A 671 0.85 15.79 -18.44
N GLY A 672 -0.32 15.20 -18.19
CA GLY A 672 -1.39 15.14 -19.17
C GLY A 672 -2.04 16.50 -19.34
N ASN A 673 -2.10 16.99 -20.58
CA ASN A 673 -2.91 18.14 -20.97
C ASN A 673 -4.39 17.78 -21.06
#